data_AF-A0A5P2QU55-F1
#
_entry.id   AF-A0A5P2QU55-F1
#
_cell.length_a   1.000
_cell.length_b   1.000
_cell.length_c   1.000
_cell.angle_alpha   90.00
_cell.angle_beta   90.00
_cell.angle_gamma   90.00
#
_symmetry.space_group_name_H-M   'P 1'
#
loop_
_entity.id
_entity.type
_entity.pdbx_description
1 polymer ?
#
loop_
_entity_poly.entity_id
_entity_poly.type
_entity_poly.pdbx_seq_one_letter_code
_entity_poly.pdbx_strand_id
1 'polypeptide(L)'
;MPAPTFDLTVQGTAPNQYTTEPDLENAINAALAALWTDLNGSKADIANSGKMFPSRASAVAAGQEVLRPALSQIITREDDTLAVRSASATADDPLFESYPQWGVVFRAASRALLDDKASLANSGKTFRSRADAVASGQGTLPASIGVVVTLESGVITWRVPFQSGDDPLFEASPFWGVVARVDVASALRDTGVITLANIGGTGDAITAEMPAAARRNGVAATSGTSIIEIIPPATNTGVAEPTLSIDGGAAVIIKSETGAALTAGQLLSGRSYLLRRRGGVWRIMSGAVSLSDMAAEAAARSAGDDGLAARADLADLRHASLQARTEGPRPPGDGVVVVADRNGKPLLGTMGDGTSYGLFKLNVSGAPGDSVSSLVEDAAGNVVLGFDEYGNFFPGIGKDDLNVTLAPTGAPGDYIIPLILNADGTVAFGIDVRDGSPFPAAGGSGGSAVAFVDPDNQGDAWNSIQTEDEHGEVIRYLSRQWRETWGYEKRGDITLAQTPNPAVGILAFGGGSSAVVRPIADGFPYHVVNEALVHPEDGQAASAGAAAWLEGEYAARRGLPTVVALTQVVGSTVEADALAGSAPREALKAKVASAREALALWGKELFVDRIGLSLLEGAPNTGQATADLHYAAVAASMRAEIADAAGQIPMPVVVVSQSAGTRTDGTSPVILAEGNLDWAHWSLGFVVATPRYPFALQAGSTAALTPQAAMLVSELEALAVTERLAGRDWYGPTMGAQASASGAVITVPFTSMTALTLRDPANHGFAVDGVTNGATVSSVAVNGKNVLITMSAAPAGALTVRYAWGETGDRGDGYPANRGALTDSWSQASRMVPGATLYRYARAGRAPVI
;
A
#
# COMPACT_ATOMS: atom_id res chain seq x y z
N MET A 1 -36.69 7.00 29.01
CA MET A 1 -36.30 7.25 30.42
C MET A 1 -36.26 8.75 30.63
N PRO A 2 -36.77 9.28 31.76
CA PRO A 2 -36.62 10.70 32.10
C PRO A 2 -35.13 11.03 32.28
N ALA A 3 -34.74 12.28 31.95
CA ALA A 3 -33.36 12.73 32.13
C ALA A 3 -33.00 12.67 33.63
N PRO A 4 -31.82 12.17 34.01
CA PRO A 4 -31.36 12.22 35.38
C PRO A 4 -31.17 13.69 35.80
N THR A 5 -31.69 14.05 36.98
CA THR A 5 -31.47 15.36 37.60
C THR A 5 -30.32 15.28 38.57
N PHE A 6 -29.39 16.24 38.50
CA PHE A 6 -28.28 16.34 39.44
C PHE A 6 -28.66 17.30 40.56
N ASP A 7 -28.52 16.84 41.81
CA ASP A 7 -28.69 17.65 43.03
C ASP A 7 -27.30 17.88 43.61
N LEU A 8 -26.80 19.11 43.52
CA LEU A 8 -25.49 19.49 44.06
C LEU A 8 -25.66 19.81 45.53
N THR A 9 -25.48 18.81 46.39
CA THR A 9 -25.18 19.11 47.79
C THR A 9 -23.68 19.43 47.89
N VAL A 10 -23.27 20.60 48.39
CA VAL A 10 -22.23 20.78 49.44
C VAL A 10 -21.72 22.23 49.58
N GLN A 11 -21.46 22.57 50.85
CA GLN A 11 -20.73 23.72 51.41
C GLN A 11 -19.55 24.25 50.56
N GLY A 12 -19.69 25.47 50.05
CA GLY A 12 -18.56 26.30 49.62
C GLY A 12 -18.94 27.37 48.58
N THR A 13 -18.44 28.59 48.75
CA THR A 13 -18.67 29.70 47.82
C THR A 13 -17.82 29.56 46.55
N ALA A 14 -18.45 29.17 45.43
CA ALA A 14 -17.79 29.10 44.12
C ALA A 14 -17.65 30.51 43.48
N PRO A 15 -16.55 30.81 42.75
CA PRO A 15 -16.34 32.12 42.14
C PRO A 15 -16.99 32.26 40.75
N ASN A 16 -17.79 33.32 40.60
CA ASN A 16 -17.81 34.29 39.49
C ASN A 16 -18.39 33.98 38.10
N GLN A 17 -19.30 33.03 37.90
CA GLN A 17 -20.16 33.06 36.69
C GLN A 17 -21.66 32.94 36.94
N TYR A 18 -22.09 32.44 38.10
CA TYR A 18 -23.50 32.30 38.45
C TYR A 18 -23.76 33.00 39.78
N THR A 19 -24.79 33.86 39.81
CA THR A 19 -25.10 34.73 40.95
C THR A 19 -25.68 33.98 42.14
N THR A 20 -26.27 32.80 41.90
CA THR A 20 -26.80 31.92 42.93
C THR A 20 -26.58 30.45 42.57
N GLU A 21 -26.53 29.57 43.57
CA GLU A 21 -26.42 28.12 43.40
C GLU A 21 -27.57 27.50 42.58
N PRO A 22 -28.84 27.92 42.76
CA PRO A 22 -29.93 27.53 41.86
C PRO A 22 -29.70 27.87 40.39
N ASP A 23 -29.01 28.98 40.08
CA ASP A 23 -28.72 29.36 38.69
C ASP A 23 -27.73 28.40 38.03
N LEU A 24 -26.73 27.94 38.78
CA LEU A 24 -25.76 26.94 38.33
C LEU A 24 -26.43 25.56 38.15
N GLU A 25 -27.23 25.14 39.13
CA GLU A 25 -27.98 23.87 39.06
C GLU A 25 -28.95 23.87 37.88
N ASN A 26 -29.68 24.97 37.66
CA ASN A 26 -30.56 25.13 36.51
C ASN A 26 -29.79 25.11 35.19
N ALA A 27 -28.63 25.76 35.11
CA ALA A 27 -27.80 25.75 33.90
C ALA A 27 -27.24 24.35 33.59
N ILE A 28 -26.79 23.61 34.61
CA ILE A 28 -26.31 22.24 34.47
C ILE A 28 -27.45 21.31 34.04
N ASN A 29 -28.60 21.36 34.72
CA ASN A 29 -29.75 20.53 34.38
C ASN A 29 -30.31 20.88 32.98
N ALA A 30 -30.27 22.14 32.56
CA ALA A 30 -30.64 22.55 31.20
C ALA A 30 -29.65 22.03 30.15
N ALA A 31 -28.34 22.10 30.41
CA ALA A 31 -27.31 21.54 29.53
C ALA A 31 -27.41 20.01 29.44
N LEU A 32 -27.67 19.32 30.56
CA LEU A 32 -27.86 17.87 30.60
C LEU A 32 -29.13 17.46 29.84
N ALA A 33 -30.22 18.23 29.97
CA ALA A 33 -31.44 18.00 29.22
C ALA A 33 -31.24 18.24 27.71
N ALA A 34 -30.47 19.25 27.33
CA ALA A 34 -30.09 19.50 25.94
C ALA A 34 -29.23 18.35 25.39
N LEU A 35 -28.20 17.92 26.12
CA LEU A 35 -27.35 16.79 25.74
C LEU A 35 -28.15 15.47 25.67
N TRP A 36 -29.09 15.25 26.59
CA TRP A 36 -29.97 14.07 26.58
C TRP A 36 -30.96 14.10 25.42
N THR A 37 -31.43 15.28 25.05
CA THR A 37 -32.27 15.50 23.86
C THR A 37 -31.45 15.29 22.60
N ASP A 38 -30.18 15.69 22.58
CA ASP A 38 -29.28 15.50 21.46
C ASP A 38 -28.84 14.02 21.34
N LEU A 39 -28.54 13.32 22.43
CA LEU A 39 -28.28 11.87 22.44
C LEU A 39 -29.49 11.03 22.04
N ASN A 40 -30.71 11.48 22.34
CA ASN A 40 -31.93 10.81 21.89
C ASN A 40 -32.39 11.26 20.49
N GLY A 41 -32.04 12.47 20.07
CA GLY A 41 -32.36 13.08 18.77
C GLY A 41 -31.37 12.73 17.66
N SER A 42 -30.09 12.58 17.98
CA SER A 42 -28.98 12.17 17.09
C SER A 42 -28.98 10.67 16.78
N LYS A 43 -29.96 9.90 17.27
CA LYS A 43 -30.33 8.60 16.69
C LYS A 43 -30.88 8.71 15.25
N ALA A 44 -30.83 9.89 14.63
CA ALA A 44 -31.05 10.07 13.21
C ALA A 44 -30.15 9.18 12.33
N ASP A 45 -28.96 8.77 12.78
CA ASP A 45 -28.13 7.79 12.05
C ASP A 45 -28.57 6.32 12.22
N ILE A 46 -29.46 6.05 13.19
CA ILE A 46 -30.16 4.75 13.31
C ILE A 46 -31.39 4.72 12.40
N ALA A 47 -31.84 5.85 11.85
CA ALA A 47 -32.99 5.89 10.95
C ALA A 47 -32.78 5.01 9.70
N ASN A 48 -31.54 4.81 9.25
CA ASN A 48 -31.24 3.90 8.15
C ASN A 48 -30.63 2.55 8.58
N SER A 49 -30.56 2.27 9.89
CA SER A 49 -30.12 0.96 10.37
C SER A 49 -31.29 -0.01 10.40
N GLY A 50 -31.25 -1.05 9.57
CA GLY A 50 -32.26 -2.10 9.59
C GLY A 50 -32.29 -2.77 10.98
N LYS A 51 -33.46 -2.82 11.61
CA LYS A 51 -33.62 -3.56 12.89
C LYS A 51 -33.81 -5.05 12.62
N MET A 52 -33.13 -5.89 13.38
CA MET A 52 -33.30 -7.34 13.32
C MET A 52 -34.11 -7.84 14.54
N PHE A 53 -35.11 -8.68 14.28
CA PHE A 53 -35.94 -9.33 15.27
C PHE A 53 -35.73 -10.84 15.25
N PRO A 54 -35.56 -11.50 16.41
CA PRO A 54 -35.29 -12.93 16.50
C PRO A 54 -36.49 -13.80 16.07
N SER A 55 -37.68 -13.22 15.92
CA SER A 55 -38.86 -13.90 15.38
C SER A 55 -39.88 -12.91 14.83
N ARG A 56 -40.82 -13.37 14.00
CA ARG A 56 -42.01 -12.57 13.65
C ARG A 56 -42.79 -12.10 14.88
N ALA A 57 -43.02 -13.01 15.83
CA ALA A 57 -43.77 -12.70 17.03
C ALA A 57 -43.10 -11.59 17.86
N SER A 58 -41.77 -11.54 17.91
CA SER A 58 -41.06 -10.46 18.62
C SER A 58 -41.14 -9.12 17.90
N ALA A 59 -41.20 -9.09 16.57
CA ALA A 59 -41.47 -7.86 15.82
C ALA A 59 -42.91 -7.35 16.03
N VAL A 60 -43.91 -8.24 16.06
CA VAL A 60 -45.30 -7.87 16.38
C VAL A 60 -45.42 -7.38 17.81
N ALA A 61 -44.79 -8.07 18.77
CA ALA A 61 -44.82 -7.70 20.19
C ALA A 61 -44.11 -6.38 20.49
N ALA A 62 -43.13 -5.98 19.67
CA ALA A 62 -42.52 -4.65 19.77
C ALA A 62 -43.52 -3.51 19.48
N GLY A 63 -44.61 -3.82 18.77
CA GLY A 63 -45.70 -2.89 18.51
C GLY A 63 -45.42 -1.92 17.36
N GLN A 64 -46.51 -1.45 16.75
CA GLN A 64 -46.47 -0.59 15.56
C GLN A 64 -45.84 0.79 15.84
N GLU A 65 -45.93 1.28 17.09
CA GLU A 65 -45.35 2.56 17.52
C GLU A 65 -43.80 2.55 17.55
N VAL A 66 -43.19 1.37 17.76
CA VAL A 66 -41.74 1.16 17.78
C VAL A 66 -41.19 0.92 16.36
N LEU A 67 -42.03 0.39 15.48
CA LEU A 67 -41.74 0.12 14.07
C LEU A 67 -42.15 1.29 13.17
N ARG A 68 -41.53 2.44 13.40
CA ARG A 68 -41.82 3.68 12.65
C ARG A 68 -41.38 3.53 11.19
N PRO A 69 -42.10 4.13 10.21
CA PRO A 69 -41.74 4.07 8.79
C PRO A 69 -40.30 4.53 8.48
N ALA A 70 -39.73 5.37 9.35
CA ALA A 70 -38.35 5.85 9.25
C ALA A 70 -37.31 4.73 9.20
N LEU A 71 -37.57 3.54 9.79
CA LEU A 71 -36.61 2.43 9.84
C LEU A 71 -36.31 1.78 8.48
N SER A 72 -36.98 2.18 7.41
CA SER A 72 -36.87 1.68 6.01
C SER A 72 -37.12 0.18 5.83
N GLN A 73 -36.31 -0.68 6.46
CA GLN A 73 -36.40 -2.13 6.44
C GLN A 73 -36.19 -2.73 7.84
N ILE A 74 -36.87 -3.84 8.12
CA ILE A 74 -36.59 -4.70 9.28
C ILE A 74 -36.39 -6.13 8.81
N ILE A 75 -35.67 -6.92 9.60
CA ILE A 75 -35.42 -8.33 9.32
C ILE A 75 -36.05 -9.17 10.43
N THR A 76 -36.89 -10.13 10.08
CA THR A 76 -37.45 -11.13 11.02
C THR A 76 -36.92 -12.52 10.67
N ARG A 77 -36.59 -13.32 11.68
CA ARG A 77 -36.38 -14.76 11.48
C ARG A 77 -37.72 -15.48 11.54
N GLU A 78 -38.09 -16.18 10.48
CA GLU A 78 -39.36 -16.87 10.33
C GLU A 78 -39.09 -18.31 9.90
N ASP A 79 -39.22 -19.22 10.86
CA ASP A 79 -38.86 -20.63 10.71
C ASP A 79 -37.42 -20.78 10.18
N ASP A 80 -37.28 -21.33 8.96
CA ASP A 80 -36.00 -21.52 8.27
C ASP A 80 -35.60 -20.35 7.36
N THR A 81 -36.34 -19.24 7.38
CA THR A 81 -36.12 -18.08 6.50
C THR A 81 -35.79 -16.80 7.27
N LEU A 82 -35.00 -15.92 6.65
CA LEU A 82 -34.86 -14.51 7.03
C LEU A 82 -35.77 -13.71 6.10
N ALA A 83 -36.79 -13.07 6.66
CA ALA A 83 -37.70 -12.20 5.93
C ALA A 83 -37.26 -10.74 6.11
N VAL A 84 -36.95 -10.06 5.01
CA VAL A 84 -36.77 -8.60 4.97
C VAL A 84 -38.13 -7.99 4.71
N ARG A 85 -38.52 -7.05 5.57
CA ARG A 85 -39.84 -6.40 5.57
C ARG A 85 -39.69 -4.89 5.39
N SER A 86 -40.63 -4.27 4.72
CA SER A 86 -40.65 -2.81 4.51
C SER A 86 -42.00 -2.21 4.91
N ALA A 87 -41.98 -1.01 5.48
CA ALA A 87 -43.16 -0.32 6.00
C ALA A 87 -44.27 -0.10 4.95
N SER A 88 -43.89 0.05 3.68
CA SER A 88 -44.78 0.29 2.54
C SER A 88 -45.19 -0.98 1.78
N ALA A 89 -44.64 -2.14 2.12
CA ALA A 89 -45.04 -3.40 1.50
C ALA A 89 -46.36 -3.87 2.12
N THR A 90 -47.41 -3.96 1.30
CA THR A 90 -48.79 -4.27 1.74
C THR A 90 -49.29 -5.61 1.21
N ALA A 91 -48.61 -6.19 0.22
CA ALA A 91 -49.13 -7.31 -0.58
C ALA A 91 -48.82 -8.71 -0.01
N ASP A 92 -47.66 -8.90 0.64
CA ASP A 92 -47.23 -10.21 1.15
C ASP A 92 -47.04 -10.15 2.66
N ASP A 93 -47.92 -10.87 3.38
CA ASP A 93 -47.76 -11.25 4.78
C ASP A 93 -47.44 -10.08 5.75
N PRO A 94 -48.29 -9.05 5.87
CA PRO A 94 -48.01 -7.90 6.75
C PRO A 94 -47.95 -8.27 8.23
N LEU A 95 -47.14 -7.53 9.00
CA LEU A 95 -47.12 -7.65 10.47
C LEU A 95 -48.34 -6.99 11.13
N PHE A 96 -48.91 -5.96 10.50
CA PHE A 96 -50.05 -5.20 11.01
C PHE A 96 -51.10 -4.95 9.91
N GLU A 97 -52.37 -4.84 10.31
CA GLU A 97 -53.47 -4.59 9.37
C GLU A 97 -53.55 -3.12 8.92
N SER A 98 -53.03 -2.19 9.72
CA SER A 98 -53.01 -0.75 9.45
C SER A 98 -51.62 -0.25 9.06
N TYR A 99 -51.52 0.92 8.43
CA TYR A 99 -50.24 1.52 8.07
C TYR A 99 -49.46 2.04 9.30
N PRO A 100 -48.14 1.78 9.41
CA PRO A 100 -47.32 0.96 8.51
C PRO A 100 -47.54 -0.55 8.72
N GLN A 101 -47.74 -1.27 7.62
CA GLN A 101 -48.16 -2.68 7.63
C GLN A 101 -46.99 -3.67 7.71
N TRP A 102 -45.78 -3.27 7.27
CA TRP A 102 -44.55 -4.08 7.34
C TRP A 102 -44.63 -5.47 6.67
N GLY A 103 -45.06 -5.51 5.41
CA GLY A 103 -45.05 -6.72 4.58
C GLY A 103 -43.65 -7.16 4.15
N VAL A 104 -43.55 -8.41 3.72
CA VAL A 104 -42.31 -9.04 3.25
C VAL A 104 -41.96 -8.54 1.85
N VAL A 105 -40.71 -8.11 1.68
CA VAL A 105 -40.14 -7.72 0.37
C VAL A 105 -39.15 -8.76 -0.15
N PHE A 106 -38.58 -9.58 0.73
CA PHE A 106 -37.61 -10.62 0.37
C PHE A 106 -37.57 -11.72 1.44
N ARG A 107 -37.49 -13.00 1.04
CA ARG A 107 -37.23 -14.14 1.93
C ARG A 107 -35.96 -14.85 1.50
N ALA A 108 -35.00 -15.00 2.41
CA ALA A 108 -33.83 -15.86 2.22
C ALA A 108 -33.96 -17.12 3.08
N ALA A 109 -34.03 -18.30 2.46
CA ALA A 109 -33.98 -19.57 3.19
C ALA A 109 -32.55 -19.83 3.71
N SER A 110 -32.40 -19.85 5.03
CA SER A 110 -31.10 -20.05 5.70
C SER A 110 -30.49 -21.42 5.44
N ARG A 111 -31.33 -22.44 5.22
CA ARG A 111 -30.92 -23.81 4.98
C ARG A 111 -30.70 -24.13 3.51
N ALA A 112 -31.52 -23.60 2.60
CA ALA A 112 -31.35 -23.80 1.17
C ALA A 112 -30.05 -23.20 0.63
N LEU A 113 -29.58 -22.06 1.15
CA LEU A 113 -28.29 -21.48 0.76
C LEU A 113 -27.08 -22.28 1.25
N LEU A 114 -27.21 -23.03 2.35
CA LEU A 114 -26.17 -23.91 2.87
C LEU A 114 -26.22 -25.29 2.18
N ASP A 115 -27.41 -25.80 1.93
CA ASP A 115 -27.64 -27.05 1.21
C ASP A 115 -27.31 -26.91 -0.29
N ASP A 116 -27.54 -25.74 -0.90
CA ASP A 116 -27.09 -25.43 -2.27
C ASP A 116 -25.57 -25.29 -2.35
N LYS A 117 -24.91 -24.81 -1.30
CA LYS A 117 -23.44 -24.85 -1.23
C LYS A 117 -22.90 -26.27 -1.03
N ALA A 118 -23.64 -27.14 -0.34
CA ALA A 118 -23.31 -28.56 -0.18
C ALA A 118 -23.70 -29.42 -1.40
N SER A 119 -24.49 -28.88 -2.33
CA SER A 119 -24.90 -29.53 -3.58
C SER A 119 -24.11 -29.05 -4.80
N LEU A 120 -23.18 -28.10 -4.62
CA LEU A 120 -22.27 -27.66 -5.68
C LEU A 120 -21.57 -28.86 -6.31
N ALA A 121 -21.82 -29.07 -7.60
CA ALA A 121 -21.11 -30.09 -8.37
C ALA A 121 -19.59 -29.90 -8.19
N ASN A 122 -18.91 -30.99 -7.86
CA ASN A 122 -17.50 -31.12 -7.50
C ASN A 122 -17.11 -30.75 -6.05
N SER A 123 -18.06 -30.58 -5.12
CA SER A 123 -17.73 -30.36 -3.71
C SER A 123 -17.35 -31.66 -2.99
N GLY A 124 -16.14 -31.76 -2.45
CA GLY A 124 -15.71 -32.95 -1.71
C GLY A 124 -16.46 -33.17 -0.38
N LYS A 125 -16.70 -34.43 0.00
CA LYS A 125 -17.22 -34.81 1.34
C LYS A 125 -16.14 -35.51 2.16
N THR A 126 -16.12 -35.25 3.47
CA THR A 126 -15.12 -35.81 4.39
C THR A 126 -15.82 -36.65 5.46
N PHE A 127 -15.33 -37.87 5.71
CA PHE A 127 -15.82 -38.77 6.75
C PHE A 127 -14.70 -39.18 7.70
N ARG A 128 -15.04 -39.39 8.97
CA ARG A 128 -14.08 -39.79 10.01
C ARG A 128 -13.58 -41.21 9.85
N SER A 129 -14.35 -42.05 9.15
CA SER A 129 -13.98 -43.42 8.84
C SER A 129 -14.65 -43.89 7.55
N ARG A 130 -14.15 -45.00 6.99
CA ARG A 130 -14.83 -45.70 5.91
C ARG A 130 -16.25 -46.14 6.31
N ALA A 131 -16.41 -46.65 7.53
CA ALA A 131 -17.70 -47.12 8.03
C ALA A 131 -18.74 -46.01 8.05
N ASP A 132 -18.35 -44.78 8.43
CA ASP A 132 -19.24 -43.62 8.41
C ASP A 132 -19.66 -43.24 6.99
N ALA A 133 -18.74 -43.30 6.03
CA ALA A 133 -19.03 -43.04 4.62
C ALA A 133 -20.03 -44.07 4.05
N VAL A 134 -19.85 -45.35 4.39
CA VAL A 134 -20.77 -46.43 3.99
C VAL A 134 -22.14 -46.26 4.68
N ALA A 135 -22.16 -45.93 5.97
CA ALA A 135 -23.37 -45.72 6.75
C ALA A 135 -24.20 -44.52 6.29
N SER A 136 -23.56 -43.49 5.72
CA SER A 136 -24.24 -42.36 5.06
C SER A 136 -25.11 -42.82 3.88
N GLY A 137 -24.83 -44.00 3.32
CA GLY A 137 -25.58 -44.61 2.24
C GLY A 137 -25.28 -44.01 0.87
N GLN A 138 -25.32 -44.84 -0.16
CA GLN A 138 -24.96 -44.45 -1.52
C GLN A 138 -25.82 -43.31 -2.09
N GLY A 139 -27.11 -43.24 -1.73
CA GLY A 139 -28.01 -42.17 -2.17
C GLY A 139 -27.61 -40.77 -1.72
N THR A 140 -26.83 -40.64 -0.64
CA THR A 140 -26.32 -39.34 -0.15
C THR A 140 -24.94 -38.97 -0.73
N LEU A 141 -24.36 -39.88 -1.53
CA LEU A 141 -23.08 -39.75 -2.20
C LEU A 141 -23.25 -39.81 -3.74
N PRO A 142 -24.01 -38.89 -4.36
CA PRO A 142 -24.12 -38.81 -5.81
C PRO A 142 -22.75 -38.55 -6.46
N ALA A 143 -22.59 -39.02 -7.71
CA ALA A 143 -21.35 -38.83 -8.47
C ALA A 143 -20.97 -37.34 -8.68
N SER A 144 -21.90 -36.41 -8.46
CA SER A 144 -21.63 -34.97 -8.49
C SER A 144 -20.71 -34.48 -7.36
N ILE A 145 -20.46 -35.25 -6.30
CA ILE A 145 -19.59 -34.84 -5.17
C ILE A 145 -18.10 -34.81 -5.55
N GLY A 146 -17.68 -35.39 -6.67
CA GLY A 146 -16.30 -35.32 -7.17
C GLY A 146 -15.28 -36.14 -6.36
N VAL A 147 -15.20 -35.93 -5.03
CA VAL A 147 -14.28 -36.65 -4.13
C VAL A 147 -14.91 -36.95 -2.76
N VAL A 148 -14.67 -38.15 -2.25
CA VAL A 148 -14.95 -38.55 -0.86
C VAL A 148 -13.61 -38.81 -0.17
N VAL A 149 -13.41 -38.18 0.98
CA VAL A 149 -12.20 -38.34 1.79
C VAL A 149 -12.55 -39.08 3.07
N THR A 150 -11.88 -40.19 3.33
CA THR A 150 -12.05 -41.01 4.54
C THR A 150 -10.72 -41.11 5.30
N LEU A 151 -10.78 -41.13 6.63
CA LEU A 151 -9.61 -41.47 7.46
C LEU A 151 -9.67 -42.96 7.83
N GLU A 152 -8.72 -43.74 7.34
CA GLU A 152 -8.71 -45.19 7.47
C GLU A 152 -7.41 -45.65 8.12
N SER A 153 -7.47 -46.05 9.38
CA SER A 153 -6.30 -46.57 10.12
C SER A 153 -5.08 -45.64 10.08
N GLY A 154 -5.29 -44.31 10.15
CA GLY A 154 -4.21 -43.32 10.08
C GLY A 154 -3.82 -42.90 8.66
N VAL A 155 -4.54 -43.39 7.64
CA VAL A 155 -4.33 -43.02 6.24
C VAL A 155 -5.49 -42.17 5.75
N ILE A 156 -5.22 -40.97 5.24
CA ILE A 156 -6.21 -40.20 4.51
C ILE A 156 -6.37 -40.85 3.13
N THR A 157 -7.59 -41.23 2.81
CA THR A 157 -7.92 -41.97 1.59
C THR A 157 -8.87 -41.11 0.75
N TRP A 158 -8.44 -40.74 -0.45
CA TRP A 158 -9.27 -40.01 -1.42
C TRP A 158 -9.91 -41.01 -2.37
N ARG A 159 -11.21 -40.85 -2.55
CA ARG A 159 -12.06 -41.73 -3.34
C ARG A 159 -12.81 -40.88 -4.35
N VAL A 160 -12.90 -41.31 -5.60
CA VAL A 160 -13.66 -40.60 -6.65
C VAL A 160 -14.69 -41.54 -7.24
N PRO A 161 -15.81 -41.03 -7.80
CA PRO A 161 -16.87 -41.88 -8.30
C PRO A 161 -16.41 -42.63 -9.56
N PHE A 162 -17.04 -43.77 -9.82
CA PHE A 162 -16.78 -44.67 -10.94
C PHE A 162 -15.39 -45.33 -10.97
N GLN A 163 -14.64 -45.27 -9.86
CA GLN A 163 -13.45 -46.08 -9.67
C GLN A 163 -13.83 -47.37 -8.97
N SER A 164 -13.60 -48.52 -9.62
CA SER A 164 -13.91 -49.84 -9.07
C SER A 164 -12.66 -50.69 -8.77
N GLY A 165 -11.47 -50.18 -9.11
CA GLY A 165 -10.23 -50.97 -9.09
C GLY A 165 -9.67 -51.25 -7.70
N ASP A 166 -9.74 -50.29 -6.78
CA ASP A 166 -9.16 -50.40 -5.44
C ASP A 166 -10.20 -50.03 -4.37
N ASP A 167 -10.60 -51.04 -3.60
CA ASP A 167 -11.36 -50.93 -2.36
C ASP A 167 -12.58 -50.00 -2.41
N PRO A 168 -13.59 -50.19 -3.29
CA PRO A 168 -14.72 -49.25 -3.39
C PRO A 168 -15.58 -49.18 -2.11
N LEU A 169 -16.20 -48.02 -1.84
CA LEU A 169 -17.16 -47.90 -0.74
C LEU A 169 -18.44 -48.72 -0.95
N PHE A 170 -18.87 -48.88 -2.22
CA PHE A 170 -20.10 -49.58 -2.59
C PHE A 170 -19.85 -50.51 -3.78
N GLU A 171 -20.59 -51.62 -3.82
CA GLU A 171 -20.56 -52.61 -4.91
C GLU A 171 -21.45 -52.26 -6.10
N ALA A 172 -22.19 -51.14 -6.04
CA ALA A 172 -23.05 -50.65 -7.12
C ALA A 172 -22.60 -49.26 -7.57
N SER A 173 -22.96 -48.84 -8.78
CA SER A 173 -22.62 -47.53 -9.32
C SER A 173 -23.46 -46.40 -8.71
N PRO A 174 -22.88 -45.23 -8.34
CA PRO A 174 -21.45 -44.90 -8.44
C PRO A 174 -20.62 -45.61 -7.37
N PHE A 175 -19.61 -46.37 -7.81
CA PHE A 175 -18.60 -46.96 -6.94
C PHE A 175 -17.59 -45.87 -6.55
N TRP A 176 -17.17 -45.84 -5.29
CA TRP A 176 -16.21 -44.84 -4.78
C TRP A 176 -14.89 -45.51 -4.43
N GLY A 177 -14.10 -45.82 -5.45
CA GLY A 177 -12.78 -46.44 -5.34
C GLY A 177 -11.69 -45.46 -4.97
N VAL A 178 -10.62 -45.99 -4.39
CA VAL A 178 -9.47 -45.22 -3.91
C VAL A 178 -8.61 -44.75 -5.07
N VAL A 179 -8.25 -43.47 -5.09
CA VAL A 179 -7.29 -42.89 -6.04
C VAL A 179 -5.99 -42.43 -5.39
N ALA A 180 -6.02 -42.16 -4.09
CA ALA A 180 -4.83 -41.79 -3.33
C ALA A 180 -4.96 -42.22 -1.88
N ARG A 181 -3.82 -42.58 -1.28
CA ARG A 181 -3.65 -42.84 0.16
C ARG A 181 -2.45 -42.04 0.64
N VAL A 182 -2.65 -41.23 1.68
CA VAL A 182 -1.56 -40.53 2.36
C VAL A 182 -1.53 -41.00 3.80
N ASP A 183 -0.45 -41.67 4.16
CA ASP A 183 -0.17 -42.06 5.52
C ASP A 183 0.14 -40.80 6.35
N VAL A 184 -0.74 -40.49 7.31
CA VAL A 184 -0.63 -39.31 8.17
C VAL A 184 0.64 -39.39 9.02
N ALA A 185 1.07 -40.59 9.42
CA ALA A 185 2.30 -40.77 10.19
C ALA A 185 3.52 -40.36 9.36
N SER A 186 3.62 -40.86 8.13
CA SER A 186 4.71 -40.51 7.21
C SER A 186 4.69 -39.03 6.84
N ALA A 187 3.52 -38.45 6.57
CA ALA A 187 3.38 -37.03 6.26
C ALA A 187 3.83 -36.15 7.44
N LEU A 188 3.32 -36.40 8.65
CA LEU A 188 3.73 -35.68 9.86
C LEU A 188 5.23 -35.84 10.15
N ARG A 189 5.77 -37.05 9.96
CA ARG A 189 7.18 -37.37 10.20
C ARG A 189 8.13 -36.68 9.22
N ASP A 190 7.74 -36.52 7.96
CA ASP A 190 8.65 -36.10 6.89
C ASP A 190 8.47 -34.63 6.48
N THR A 191 7.30 -34.03 6.74
CA THR A 191 6.99 -32.64 6.37
C THR A 191 6.80 -31.69 7.56
N GLY A 192 6.41 -32.22 8.72
CA GLY A 192 6.18 -31.42 9.93
C GLY A 192 7.46 -31.14 10.73
N VAL A 193 7.43 -30.07 11.53
CA VAL A 193 8.38 -29.87 12.63
C VAL A 193 7.82 -30.58 13.86
N ILE A 194 8.56 -31.53 14.41
CA ILE A 194 8.17 -32.26 15.60
C ILE A 194 8.88 -31.67 16.83
N THR A 195 8.14 -30.97 17.68
CA THR A 195 8.67 -30.50 18.98
C THR A 195 8.82 -31.69 19.93
N LEU A 196 10.07 -32.00 20.31
CA LEU A 196 10.35 -33.13 21.18
C LEU A 196 9.96 -32.85 22.63
N ALA A 197 9.59 -33.90 23.36
CA ALA A 197 9.20 -33.84 24.77
C ALA A 197 10.30 -34.43 25.67
N ASN A 198 10.20 -34.18 26.97
CA ASN A 198 11.06 -34.79 28.01
C ASN A 198 12.56 -34.69 27.69
N ILE A 199 13.00 -33.52 27.19
CA ILE A 199 14.38 -33.28 26.80
C ILE A 199 15.26 -33.22 28.07
N GLY A 200 16.29 -34.06 28.13
CA GLY A 200 17.21 -34.20 29.25
C GLY A 200 18.62 -34.59 28.82
N GLY A 201 19.46 -34.96 29.78
CA GLY A 201 20.88 -35.29 29.55
C GLY A 201 21.82 -34.10 29.73
N THR A 202 22.99 -34.15 29.08
CA THR A 202 23.97 -33.04 29.08
C THR A 202 23.95 -32.31 27.75
N GLY A 203 24.69 -31.19 27.63
CA GLY A 203 24.82 -30.47 26.36
C GLY A 203 25.51 -31.29 25.26
N ASP A 204 26.27 -32.32 25.61
CA ASP A 204 26.98 -33.21 24.68
C ASP A 204 26.26 -34.56 24.46
N ALA A 205 25.33 -34.94 25.35
CA ALA A 205 24.57 -36.19 25.27
C ALA A 205 23.10 -35.94 25.64
N ILE A 206 22.32 -35.51 24.65
CA ILE A 206 20.92 -35.12 24.79
C ILE A 206 20.03 -36.35 24.58
N THR A 207 19.03 -36.49 25.44
CA THR A 207 17.96 -37.49 25.32
C THR A 207 16.62 -36.77 25.22
N ALA A 208 15.70 -37.29 24.40
CA ALA A 208 14.36 -36.74 24.27
C ALA A 208 13.34 -37.84 23.94
N GLU A 209 12.06 -37.49 23.94
CA GLU A 209 10.96 -38.37 23.58
C GLU A 209 10.11 -37.77 22.45
N MET A 210 9.50 -38.66 21.66
CA MET A 210 8.48 -38.27 20.70
C MET A 210 7.23 -37.78 21.46
N PRO A 211 6.66 -36.60 21.11
CA PRO A 211 5.50 -36.08 21.80
C PRO A 211 4.32 -37.06 21.69
N ALA A 212 3.52 -37.19 22.74
CA ALA A 212 2.40 -38.13 22.80
C ALA A 212 1.41 -37.93 21.63
N ALA A 213 1.26 -36.70 21.14
CA ALA A 213 0.45 -36.39 19.96
C ALA A 213 0.98 -37.03 18.67
N ALA A 214 2.30 -37.00 18.42
CA ALA A 214 2.89 -37.64 17.24
C ALA A 214 2.78 -39.17 17.33
N ARG A 215 3.02 -39.74 18.52
CA ARG A 215 2.82 -41.18 18.77
C ARG A 215 1.37 -41.64 18.53
N ARG A 216 0.38 -40.86 18.99
CA ARG A 216 -1.05 -41.13 18.72
C ARG A 216 -1.39 -41.11 17.23
N ASN A 217 -0.65 -40.34 16.44
CA ASN A 217 -0.79 -40.30 14.98
C ASN A 217 0.11 -41.32 14.26
N GLY A 218 0.66 -42.32 14.95
CA GLY A 218 1.41 -43.42 14.36
C GLY A 218 2.90 -43.14 14.09
N VAL A 219 3.44 -41.98 14.51
CA VAL A 219 4.86 -41.69 14.37
C VAL A 219 5.64 -42.47 15.43
N ALA A 220 6.21 -43.62 15.05
CA ALA A 220 6.99 -44.49 15.94
C ALA A 220 8.49 -44.16 15.95
N ALA A 221 9.01 -43.51 14.91
CA ALA A 221 10.42 -43.12 14.80
C ALA A 221 10.58 -41.92 13.85
N THR A 222 11.71 -41.22 13.96
CA THR A 222 12.13 -40.22 12.96
C THR A 222 12.63 -40.91 11.68
N SER A 223 12.51 -40.24 10.54
CA SER A 223 13.07 -40.69 9.26
C SER A 223 14.37 -39.97 8.93
N GLY A 224 15.00 -40.39 7.83
CA GLY A 224 16.17 -39.73 7.25
C GLY A 224 15.92 -38.29 6.78
N THR A 225 14.68 -37.80 6.79
CA THR A 225 14.30 -36.44 6.36
C THR A 225 13.54 -35.64 7.42
N SER A 226 13.24 -36.21 8.59
CA SER A 226 12.49 -35.54 9.66
C SER A 226 13.10 -34.21 10.09
N ILE A 227 12.23 -33.28 10.47
CA ILE A 227 12.61 -32.03 11.11
C ILE A 227 12.05 -32.05 12.54
N ILE A 228 12.91 -31.74 13.51
CA ILE A 228 12.56 -31.70 14.93
C ILE A 228 12.91 -30.35 15.51
N GLU A 229 12.22 -29.97 16.56
CA GLU A 229 12.56 -28.83 17.42
C GLU A 229 13.04 -29.35 18.77
N ILE A 230 14.17 -28.83 19.24
CA ILE A 230 14.72 -29.13 20.58
C ILE A 230 15.13 -27.86 21.31
N ILE A 231 15.01 -27.90 22.64
CA ILE A 231 15.65 -26.96 23.55
C ILE A 231 16.66 -27.75 24.39
N PRO A 232 17.98 -27.61 24.12
CA PRO A 232 19.01 -28.33 24.85
C PRO A 232 18.93 -28.05 26.36
N PRO A 233 19.10 -29.06 27.23
CA PRO A 233 19.00 -28.90 28.68
C PRO A 233 20.22 -28.16 29.24
N ALA A 234 21.38 -28.27 28.59
CA ALA A 234 22.63 -27.63 28.96
C ALA A 234 23.41 -27.20 27.71
N THR A 235 24.31 -26.24 27.87
CA THR A 235 25.20 -25.80 26.80
C THR A 235 26.25 -26.87 26.49
N ASN A 236 26.53 -27.15 25.22
CA ASN A 236 27.56 -28.12 24.84
C ASN A 236 28.97 -27.64 25.21
N THR A 237 29.81 -28.57 25.69
CA THR A 237 31.14 -28.23 26.21
C THR A 237 32.24 -28.32 25.14
N GLY A 238 31.94 -28.95 24.00
CA GLY A 238 32.89 -29.13 22.90
C GLY A 238 33.94 -30.23 23.14
N VAL A 239 33.83 -30.99 24.24
CA VAL A 239 34.70 -32.15 24.51
C VAL A 239 34.41 -33.31 23.56
N ALA A 240 33.16 -33.44 23.11
CA ALA A 240 32.71 -34.38 22.09
C ALA A 240 31.64 -33.73 21.21
N GLU A 241 31.41 -34.24 19.99
CA GLU A 241 30.29 -33.77 19.17
C GLU A 241 28.96 -34.11 19.90
N PRO A 242 28.05 -33.13 20.08
CA PRO A 242 26.82 -33.36 20.81
C PRO A 242 25.94 -34.38 20.10
N THR A 243 25.28 -35.25 20.85
CA THR A 243 24.40 -36.30 20.31
C THR A 243 22.97 -36.16 20.81
N LEU A 244 22.01 -36.66 20.03
CA LEU A 244 20.59 -36.73 20.38
C LEU A 244 20.07 -38.16 20.22
N SER A 245 19.55 -38.74 21.31
CA SER A 245 18.77 -39.98 21.32
C SER A 245 17.29 -39.66 21.52
N ILE A 246 16.41 -40.27 20.73
CA ILE A 246 14.95 -40.07 20.81
C ILE A 246 14.30 -41.41 21.15
N ASP A 247 13.44 -41.44 22.18
CA ASP A 247 12.74 -42.63 22.69
C ASP A 247 13.68 -43.81 23.01
N GLY A 248 14.90 -43.51 23.50
CA GLY A 248 15.92 -44.52 23.81
C GLY A 248 16.58 -45.18 22.58
N GLY A 249 16.35 -44.65 21.38
CA GLY A 249 17.02 -45.08 20.16
C GLY A 249 18.52 -44.76 20.13
N ALA A 250 19.21 -45.20 19.08
CA ALA A 250 20.63 -44.92 18.91
C ALA A 250 20.92 -43.41 18.91
N ALA A 251 21.91 -42.99 19.71
CA ALA A 251 22.34 -41.60 19.78
C ALA A 251 22.93 -41.13 18.45
N VAL A 252 22.53 -39.95 18.00
CA VAL A 252 22.95 -39.41 16.71
C VAL A 252 23.56 -38.04 16.85
N ILE A 253 24.73 -37.87 16.24
CA ILE A 253 25.51 -36.64 16.23
C ILE A 253 24.71 -35.47 15.63
N ILE A 254 24.77 -34.34 16.32
CA ILE A 254 24.29 -33.02 15.88
C ILE A 254 25.48 -32.25 15.31
N LYS A 255 25.30 -31.70 14.11
CA LYS A 255 26.29 -30.92 13.37
C LYS A 255 25.75 -29.53 13.04
N SER A 256 26.66 -28.63 12.68
CA SER A 256 26.30 -27.32 12.14
C SER A 256 25.47 -27.43 10.86
N GLU A 257 24.94 -26.31 10.42
CA GLU A 257 24.25 -26.13 9.14
C GLU A 257 25.12 -26.55 7.93
N THR A 258 26.43 -26.33 8.01
CA THR A 258 27.41 -26.76 7.00
C THR A 258 27.82 -28.24 7.13
N GLY A 259 27.43 -28.91 8.21
CA GLY A 259 27.81 -30.29 8.52
C GLY A 259 29.17 -30.43 9.20
N ALA A 260 29.74 -29.34 9.71
CA ALA A 260 30.94 -29.35 10.54
C ALA A 260 30.63 -29.79 11.97
N ALA A 261 31.67 -30.20 12.69
CA ALA A 261 31.58 -30.48 14.13
C ALA A 261 31.25 -29.19 14.89
N LEU A 262 30.39 -29.28 15.91
CA LEU A 262 30.03 -28.14 16.74
C LEU A 262 31.13 -27.85 17.77
N THR A 263 31.52 -26.59 17.90
CA THR A 263 32.44 -26.11 18.94
C THR A 263 31.69 -25.88 20.25
N ALA A 264 32.44 -25.78 21.35
CA ALA A 264 31.89 -25.43 22.66
C ALA A 264 31.02 -24.16 22.59
N GLY A 265 29.85 -24.18 23.23
CA GLY A 265 28.96 -23.03 23.31
C GLY A 265 28.04 -22.81 22.10
N GLN A 266 28.15 -23.57 21.02
CA GLN A 266 27.29 -23.37 19.83
C GLN A 266 25.87 -23.91 20.01
N LEU A 267 25.68 -24.88 20.91
CA LEU A 267 24.38 -25.43 21.29
C LEU A 267 24.07 -24.99 22.72
N LEU A 268 23.53 -23.78 22.85
CA LEU A 268 23.18 -23.14 24.13
C LEU A 268 21.93 -23.73 24.81
N SER A 269 21.98 -23.87 26.13
CA SER A 269 20.81 -24.18 26.95
C SER A 269 19.71 -23.12 26.81
N GLY A 270 18.45 -23.55 26.83
CA GLY A 270 17.29 -22.64 26.81
C GLY A 270 16.97 -22.02 25.44
N ARG A 271 17.78 -22.28 24.41
CA ARG A 271 17.52 -21.86 23.02
C ARG A 271 16.83 -22.96 22.24
N SER A 272 15.82 -22.59 21.43
CA SER A 272 15.19 -23.51 20.49
C SER A 272 16.00 -23.64 19.21
N TYR A 273 16.20 -24.89 18.77
CA TYR A 273 16.88 -25.25 17.52
C TYR A 273 16.00 -26.15 16.67
N LEU A 274 15.94 -25.86 15.37
CA LEU A 274 15.38 -26.75 14.37
C LEU A 274 16.49 -27.61 13.79
N LEU A 275 16.36 -28.93 13.96
CA LEU A 275 17.30 -29.90 13.42
C LEU A 275 16.63 -30.69 12.30
N ARG A 276 17.33 -30.86 11.18
CA ARG A 276 16.91 -31.73 10.09
C ARG A 276 17.79 -32.96 10.01
N ARG A 277 17.16 -34.13 9.90
CA ARG A 277 17.89 -35.37 9.67
C ARG A 277 18.47 -35.37 8.26
N ARG A 278 19.75 -35.72 8.13
CA ARG A 278 20.38 -36.03 6.83
C ARG A 278 21.26 -37.26 6.98
N GLY A 279 20.70 -38.42 6.66
CA GLY A 279 21.36 -39.71 6.86
C GLY A 279 21.60 -40.00 8.34
N GLY A 280 22.85 -40.27 8.71
CA GLY A 280 23.26 -40.64 10.07
C GLY A 280 23.47 -39.48 11.04
N VAL A 281 23.14 -38.23 10.67
CA VAL A 281 23.38 -37.03 11.50
C VAL A 281 22.17 -36.09 11.55
N TRP A 282 22.07 -35.30 12.61
CA TRP A 282 21.21 -34.13 12.71
C TRP A 282 21.98 -32.88 12.27
N ARG A 283 21.40 -32.03 11.43
CA ARG A 283 21.98 -30.71 11.08
C ARG A 283 21.10 -29.60 11.59
N ILE A 284 21.71 -28.60 12.22
CA ILE A 284 21.01 -27.36 12.59
C ILE A 284 20.56 -26.66 11.30
N MET A 285 19.27 -26.35 11.19
CA MET A 285 18.72 -25.53 10.11
C MET A 285 18.50 -24.09 10.57
N SER A 286 18.12 -23.92 11.83
CA SER A 286 17.90 -22.62 12.44
C SER A 286 18.11 -22.75 13.95
N GLY A 287 18.73 -21.75 14.54
CA GLY A 287 18.72 -21.49 15.98
C GLY A 287 18.26 -20.06 16.18
N ALA A 288 17.32 -19.83 17.09
CA ALA A 288 16.82 -18.48 17.33
C ALA A 288 17.98 -17.56 17.77
N VAL A 289 18.18 -16.41 17.11
CA VAL A 289 19.03 -15.35 17.66
C VAL A 289 18.21 -14.67 18.76
N SER A 290 18.64 -14.75 20.02
CA SER A 290 17.94 -14.05 21.10
C SER A 290 18.25 -12.56 21.07
N LEU A 291 17.36 -11.75 21.63
CA LEU A 291 17.62 -10.31 21.85
C LEU A 291 18.91 -10.07 22.63
N SER A 292 19.32 -11.01 23.51
CA SER A 292 20.61 -10.94 24.19
C SER A 292 21.80 -11.07 23.25
N ASP A 293 21.72 -11.91 22.22
CA ASP A 293 22.78 -12.07 21.22
C ASP A 293 22.81 -10.88 20.28
N MET A 294 21.65 -10.37 19.88
CA MET A 294 21.56 -9.12 19.12
C MET A 294 22.11 -7.94 19.93
N ALA A 295 21.84 -7.88 21.24
CA ALA A 295 22.37 -6.85 22.11
C ALA A 295 23.88 -7.01 22.34
N ALA A 296 24.39 -8.23 22.47
CA ALA A 296 25.83 -8.50 22.60
C ALA A 296 26.59 -8.14 21.32
N GLU A 297 26.05 -8.50 20.16
CA GLU A 297 26.59 -8.11 18.85
C GLU A 297 26.48 -6.60 18.63
N ALA A 298 25.34 -5.98 18.99
CA ALA A 298 25.17 -4.53 18.93
C ALA A 298 26.16 -3.81 19.86
N ALA A 299 26.41 -4.33 21.06
CA ALA A 299 27.43 -3.80 21.97
C ALA A 299 28.84 -3.97 21.41
N ALA A 300 29.15 -5.10 20.77
CA ALA A 300 30.44 -5.33 20.10
C ALA A 300 30.65 -4.38 18.91
N ARG A 301 29.59 -4.11 18.12
CA ARG A 301 29.63 -3.12 17.04
C ARG A 301 29.75 -1.69 17.56
N SER A 302 28.97 -1.32 18.57
CA SER A 302 29.06 -0.02 19.24
C SER A 302 30.48 0.23 19.75
N ALA A 303 31.13 -0.75 20.37
CA ALA A 303 32.51 -0.61 20.82
C ALA A 303 33.52 -0.45 19.66
N GLY A 304 33.24 -1.04 18.50
CA GLY A 304 34.02 -0.83 17.27
C GLY A 304 33.80 0.56 16.65
N ASP A 305 32.55 1.01 16.61
CA ASP A 305 32.13 2.30 16.06
C ASP A 305 32.59 3.47 16.94
N ASP A 306 32.57 3.33 18.27
CA ASP A 306 33.15 4.29 19.21
C ASP A 306 34.65 4.46 18.97
N GLY A 307 35.35 3.39 18.58
CA GLY A 307 36.76 3.43 18.19
C GLY A 307 37.02 4.15 16.86
N LEU A 308 36.04 4.18 15.95
CA LEU A 308 36.08 4.91 14.67
C LEU A 308 35.68 6.38 14.84
N ALA A 309 34.64 6.66 15.64
CA ALA A 309 34.21 8.02 15.98
C ALA A 309 35.32 8.80 16.71
N ALA A 310 36.01 8.15 17.66
CA ALA A 310 37.16 8.76 18.35
C ALA A 310 38.33 9.10 17.40
N ARG A 311 38.42 8.47 16.23
CA ARG A 311 39.42 8.80 15.19
C ARG A 311 38.96 9.92 14.26
N ALA A 312 37.66 10.06 14.02
CA ALA A 312 37.07 11.13 13.23
C ALA A 312 37.12 12.48 13.98
N ASP A 313 36.76 12.49 15.28
CA ASP A 313 36.83 13.70 16.11
C ASP A 313 38.25 14.27 16.23
N LEU A 314 39.27 13.40 16.21
CA LEU A 314 40.67 13.82 16.25
C LEU A 314 41.12 14.49 14.93
N ALA A 315 40.46 14.18 13.81
CA ALA A 315 40.71 14.79 12.51
C ALA A 315 40.01 16.16 12.41
N ASP A 316 38.80 16.29 12.92
CA ASP A 316 38.03 17.55 12.90
C ASP A 316 38.58 18.59 13.90
N LEU A 317 39.06 18.17 15.08
CA LEU A 317 39.78 19.06 16.00
C LEU A 317 41.09 19.61 15.41
N ARG A 318 41.75 18.85 14.53
CA ARG A 318 42.91 19.34 13.76
C ARG A 318 42.51 20.36 12.69
N HIS A 319 41.31 20.25 12.13
CA HIS A 319 40.82 21.20 11.13
C HIS A 319 40.31 22.51 11.75
N ALA A 320 39.65 22.44 12.91
CA ALA A 320 39.14 23.61 13.64
C ALA A 320 40.26 24.45 14.29
N SER A 321 41.32 23.80 14.81
CA SER A 321 42.46 24.52 15.42
C SER A 321 43.33 25.28 14.40
N LEU A 322 43.21 24.97 13.11
CA LEU A 322 43.88 25.67 12.01
C LEU A 322 43.11 26.92 11.53
N GLN A 323 41.78 27.00 11.73
CA GLN A 323 40.99 28.17 11.33
C GLN A 323 40.87 29.24 12.42
N ALA A 324 40.96 28.87 13.71
CA ALA A 324 40.82 29.81 14.83
C ALA A 324 42.03 30.74 15.07
N ARG A 325 43.08 30.69 14.25
CA ARG A 325 44.28 31.57 14.40
C ARG A 325 44.24 32.88 13.60
N THR A 326 43.13 33.21 12.92
CA THR A 326 43.13 34.34 11.96
C THR A 326 42.23 35.54 12.31
N GLU A 327 41.52 35.55 13.44
CA GLU A 327 40.70 36.71 13.82
C GLU A 327 40.95 37.15 15.27
N GLY A 328 41.57 38.32 15.41
CA GLY A 328 41.82 38.97 16.70
C GLY A 328 40.58 39.73 17.23
N PRO A 329 40.51 39.99 18.54
CA PRO A 329 39.30 40.51 19.18
C PRO A 329 39.15 42.02 18.98
N ARG A 330 37.93 42.48 18.62
CA ARG A 330 37.54 43.91 18.65
C ARG A 330 36.88 44.27 19.98
N PRO A 331 37.01 45.53 20.47
CA PRO A 331 36.51 45.94 21.78
C PRO A 331 35.02 46.33 21.75
N PRO A 332 34.32 46.27 22.90
CA PRO A 332 32.91 46.57 23.01
C PRO A 332 32.64 48.06 23.25
N GLY A 333 31.80 48.66 22.41
CA GLY A 333 31.22 49.98 22.66
C GLY A 333 30.95 50.74 21.36
N ASP A 334 29.75 50.56 20.79
CA ASP A 334 29.08 51.59 19.99
C ASP A 334 27.58 51.24 19.89
N GLY A 335 26.73 52.20 20.26
CA GLY A 335 25.27 52.12 20.11
C GLY A 335 24.85 52.46 18.67
N VAL A 336 23.81 51.80 18.18
CA VAL A 336 23.32 51.96 16.80
C VAL A 336 22.32 53.13 16.74
N VAL A 337 22.62 54.13 15.91
CA VAL A 337 21.73 55.27 15.61
C VAL A 337 20.92 54.94 14.36
N VAL A 338 19.59 55.03 14.43
CA VAL A 338 18.70 54.57 13.34
C VAL A 338 18.12 55.72 12.51
N VAL A 339 17.90 56.92 13.07
CA VAL A 339 17.46 58.09 12.28
C VAL A 339 18.03 59.40 12.85
N ALA A 340 18.61 60.23 11.98
CA ALA A 340 19.04 61.59 12.30
C ALA A 340 18.28 62.62 11.45
N ASP A 341 18.13 63.84 11.98
CA ASP A 341 17.57 64.96 11.22
C ASP A 341 18.51 65.37 10.06
N ARG A 342 18.04 66.27 9.19
CA ARG A 342 18.84 66.75 8.03
C ARG A 342 20.18 67.42 8.39
N ASN A 343 20.43 67.69 9.68
CA ASN A 343 21.66 68.27 10.21
C ASN A 343 22.51 67.26 11.00
N GLY A 344 22.14 65.96 10.99
CA GLY A 344 22.89 64.89 11.64
C GLY A 344 22.65 64.74 13.15
N LYS A 345 21.56 65.30 13.70
CA LYS A 345 21.19 65.08 15.11
C LYS A 345 20.27 63.86 15.27
N PRO A 346 20.54 62.93 16.19
CA PRO A 346 19.74 61.71 16.35
C PRO A 346 18.33 62.03 16.85
N LEU A 347 17.31 61.53 16.13
CA LEU A 347 15.89 61.69 16.44
C LEU A 347 15.30 60.45 17.12
N LEU A 348 15.84 59.27 16.83
CA LEU A 348 15.49 58.00 17.46
C LEU A 348 16.75 57.13 17.66
N GLY A 349 16.87 56.51 18.83
CA GLY A 349 17.96 55.58 19.13
C GLY A 349 17.66 54.65 20.29
N THR A 350 18.41 53.55 20.34
CA THR A 350 18.32 52.52 21.39
C THR A 350 19.63 52.50 22.18
N MET A 351 19.54 52.58 23.50
CA MET A 351 20.71 52.47 24.37
C MET A 351 21.19 51.02 24.46
N GLY A 352 22.44 50.81 24.89
CA GLY A 352 23.05 49.47 25.00
C GLY A 352 22.38 48.52 26.01
N ASP A 353 21.38 49.00 26.75
CA ASP A 353 20.53 48.21 27.64
C ASP A 353 19.16 47.83 27.03
N GLY A 354 18.91 48.21 25.77
CA GLY A 354 17.67 47.93 25.03
C GLY A 354 16.59 49.02 25.15
N THR A 355 16.83 50.11 25.87
CA THR A 355 15.82 51.17 26.04
C THR A 355 15.81 52.11 24.82
N SER A 356 14.64 52.30 24.20
CA SER A 356 14.46 53.22 23.06
C SER A 356 13.93 54.59 23.53
N TYR A 357 14.40 55.69 22.95
CA TYR A 357 13.85 57.03 23.19
C TYR A 357 13.53 57.78 21.89
N GLY A 358 12.49 58.62 21.92
CA GLY A 358 12.09 59.52 20.85
C GLY A 358 11.58 60.86 21.40
N LEU A 359 12.04 61.97 20.83
CA LEU A 359 11.69 63.34 21.27
C LEU A 359 10.83 64.02 20.20
N PHE A 360 9.50 63.94 20.34
CA PHE A 360 8.58 64.78 19.56
C PHE A 360 8.25 66.04 20.36
N LYS A 361 8.76 67.20 19.91
CA LYS A 361 8.41 68.50 20.50
C LYS A 361 7.48 69.23 19.54
N LEU A 362 6.17 69.15 19.77
CA LEU A 362 5.17 69.98 19.09
C LEU A 362 5.23 71.39 19.69
N ASN A 363 5.72 72.35 18.90
CA ASN A 363 5.74 73.75 19.28
C ASN A 363 4.45 74.41 18.79
N VAL A 364 3.44 74.52 19.65
CA VAL A 364 2.17 75.19 19.31
C VAL A 364 2.18 76.58 19.93
N SER A 365 2.50 77.59 19.11
CA SER A 365 2.26 79.00 19.46
C SER A 365 1.47 79.66 18.33
N GLY A 366 0.15 79.71 18.48
CA GLY A 366 -0.77 80.38 17.56
C GLY A 366 -2.15 80.52 18.20
N ALA A 367 -2.78 81.68 18.02
CA ALA A 367 -4.06 82.07 18.63
C ALA A 367 -5.25 81.22 18.12
N PRO A 368 -6.35 81.11 18.89
CA PRO A 368 -7.48 80.23 18.55
C PRO A 368 -8.30 80.80 17.39
N GLY A 369 -8.38 80.02 16.31
CA GLY A 369 -9.16 80.31 15.09
C GLY A 369 -8.37 79.87 13.86
N ASP A 370 -8.75 78.72 13.28
CA ASP A 370 -8.21 78.09 12.07
C ASP A 370 -6.79 77.51 12.18
N SER A 371 -6.61 76.43 12.94
CA SER A 371 -5.36 75.65 12.87
C SER A 371 -5.63 74.15 12.96
N VAL A 372 -5.79 73.53 11.79
CA VAL A 372 -5.56 72.09 11.67
C VAL A 372 -4.07 71.85 11.85
N SER A 373 -3.69 71.00 12.81
CA SER A 373 -2.31 70.58 12.95
C SER A 373 -2.08 69.43 11.99
N SER A 374 -1.39 69.67 10.87
CA SER A 374 -1.08 68.63 9.90
C SER A 374 0.06 67.74 10.42
N LEU A 375 -0.19 66.43 10.44
CA LEU A 375 0.83 65.42 10.75
C LEU A 375 1.52 64.96 9.46
N VAL A 376 0.75 64.85 8.37
CA VAL A 376 1.23 64.47 7.04
C VAL A 376 0.48 65.28 5.99
N GLU A 377 1.22 65.93 5.10
CA GLU A 377 0.69 66.61 3.92
C GLU A 377 1.16 65.90 2.65
N ASP A 378 0.34 65.91 1.60
CA ASP A 378 0.77 65.45 0.28
C ASP A 378 1.71 66.48 -0.39
N ALA A 379 2.25 66.13 -1.56
CA ALA A 379 3.16 67.00 -2.31
C ALA A 379 2.51 68.31 -2.79
N ALA A 380 1.18 68.43 -2.74
CA ALA A 380 0.42 69.64 -3.09
C ALA A 380 0.05 70.48 -1.84
N GLY A 381 0.42 70.04 -0.63
CA GLY A 381 0.12 70.73 0.63
C GLY A 381 -1.26 70.42 1.20
N ASN A 382 -1.94 69.37 0.72
CA ASN A 382 -3.20 68.94 1.31
C ASN A 382 -2.94 68.09 2.55
N VAL A 383 -3.70 68.32 3.63
CA VAL A 383 -3.58 67.54 4.87
C VAL A 383 -4.11 66.13 4.64
N VAL A 384 -3.22 65.14 4.67
CA VAL A 384 -3.57 63.71 4.56
C VAL A 384 -3.97 63.17 5.93
N LEU A 385 -3.26 63.59 6.98
CA LEU A 385 -3.53 63.25 8.39
C LEU A 385 -3.40 64.50 9.25
N GLY A 386 -4.42 64.80 10.05
CA GLY A 386 -4.43 65.95 10.94
C GLY A 386 -5.12 65.68 12.28
N PHE A 387 -4.85 66.54 13.25
CA PHE A 387 -5.63 66.63 14.48
C PHE A 387 -6.49 67.87 14.45
N ASP A 388 -7.72 67.77 14.96
CA ASP A 388 -8.57 68.93 15.16
C ASP A 388 -8.14 69.72 16.39
N GLU A 389 -8.78 70.86 16.59
CA GLU A 389 -8.59 71.73 17.74
C GLU A 389 -8.91 71.04 19.09
N TYR A 390 -9.53 69.86 19.07
CA TYR A 390 -9.83 69.03 20.24
C TYR A 390 -8.88 67.83 20.39
N GLY A 391 -7.89 67.69 19.51
CA GLY A 391 -6.97 66.56 19.50
C GLY A 391 -7.56 65.28 18.92
N ASN A 392 -8.73 65.34 18.28
CA ASN A 392 -9.27 64.20 17.56
C ASN A 392 -8.52 64.02 16.25
N PHE A 393 -8.10 62.78 16.01
CA PHE A 393 -7.46 62.38 14.77
C PHE A 393 -8.50 62.30 13.66
N PHE A 394 -8.23 62.94 12.52
CA PHE A 394 -9.06 62.78 11.32
C PHE A 394 -8.20 62.57 10.06
N PRO A 395 -8.60 61.64 9.18
CA PRO A 395 -8.05 61.57 7.83
C PRO A 395 -8.61 62.75 7.02
N GLY A 396 -7.73 63.59 6.47
CA GLY A 396 -8.12 64.83 5.76
C GLY A 396 -8.65 64.60 4.34
N ILE A 397 -8.89 63.35 3.95
CA ILE A 397 -9.37 63.00 2.61
C ILE A 397 -10.89 63.00 2.61
N GLY A 398 -11.48 64.05 2.04
CA GLY A 398 -12.90 64.09 1.73
C GLY A 398 -13.29 62.91 0.83
N LYS A 399 -14.37 62.21 1.19
CA LYS A 399 -14.87 61.00 0.51
C LYS A 399 -15.15 61.18 -0.99
N ASP A 400 -15.21 62.43 -1.46
CA ASP A 400 -15.60 62.80 -2.83
C ASP A 400 -14.42 63.13 -3.76
N ASP A 401 -13.18 63.28 -3.26
CA ASP A 401 -12.01 63.66 -4.08
C ASP A 401 -11.09 62.49 -4.47
N LEU A 402 -11.40 61.26 -4.04
CA LEU A 402 -10.58 60.08 -4.34
C LEU A 402 -10.93 59.48 -5.72
N ASN A 403 -10.72 60.23 -6.80
CA ASN A 403 -10.85 59.72 -8.16
C ASN A 403 -9.56 59.01 -8.63
N VAL A 404 -9.01 58.15 -7.77
CA VAL A 404 -7.88 57.29 -8.11
C VAL A 404 -8.44 56.02 -8.75
N THR A 405 -8.49 56.01 -10.08
CA THR A 405 -8.78 54.81 -10.87
C THR A 405 -7.58 53.87 -10.81
N LEU A 406 -7.37 53.19 -9.67
CA LEU A 406 -6.51 52.01 -9.62
C LEU A 406 -7.36 50.84 -10.13
N ALA A 407 -6.98 50.33 -11.31
CA ALA A 407 -7.59 49.14 -11.87
C ALA A 407 -7.48 47.99 -10.86
N PRO A 408 -8.56 47.24 -10.58
CA PRO A 408 -8.54 46.21 -9.55
C PRO A 408 -7.78 44.99 -10.08
N THR A 409 -6.53 44.82 -9.65
CA THR A 409 -5.74 43.61 -9.90
C THR A 409 -5.64 42.76 -8.63
N GLY A 410 -6.78 42.26 -8.15
CA GLY A 410 -6.86 40.83 -7.84
C GLY A 410 -6.24 40.20 -6.58
N ALA A 411 -5.70 40.91 -5.58
CA ALA A 411 -5.25 40.26 -4.32
C ALA A 411 -5.84 40.86 -3.01
N PRO A 412 -6.12 40.07 -1.96
CA PRO A 412 -6.39 40.57 -0.62
C PRO A 412 -5.10 41.12 -0.01
N GLY A 413 -4.87 42.42 -0.13
CA GLY A 413 -3.67 43.13 0.32
C GLY A 413 -3.48 44.46 -0.41
N ASP A 414 -3.94 44.54 -1.65
CA ASP A 414 -3.82 45.73 -2.53
C ASP A 414 -4.71 46.91 -2.12
N TYR A 415 -5.61 46.69 -1.16
CA TYR A 415 -6.50 47.73 -0.65
C TYR A 415 -5.93 48.46 0.58
N ILE A 416 -4.72 48.14 1.03
CA ILE A 416 -4.11 48.83 2.16
C ILE A 416 -3.19 49.93 1.64
N ILE A 417 -3.47 51.19 1.97
CA ILE A 417 -2.49 52.27 1.83
C ILE A 417 -1.53 52.15 3.02
N PRO A 418 -0.25 51.79 2.80
CA PRO A 418 0.71 51.69 3.89
C PRO A 418 1.04 53.08 4.41
N LEU A 419 0.89 53.28 5.72
CA LEU A 419 1.28 54.52 6.40
C LEU A 419 2.60 54.32 7.16
N ILE A 420 2.80 53.14 7.75
CA ILE A 420 4.04 52.76 8.44
C ILE A 420 4.43 51.37 7.96
N LEU A 421 5.69 51.22 7.53
CA LEU A 421 6.28 49.94 7.18
C LEU A 421 7.26 49.51 8.28
N ASN A 422 7.30 48.22 8.57
CA ASN A 422 8.37 47.60 9.35
C ASN A 422 9.68 47.62 8.55
N ALA A 423 10.79 47.32 9.23
CA ALA A 423 12.12 47.28 8.61
C ALA A 423 12.25 46.23 7.50
N ASP A 424 11.37 45.22 7.48
CA ASP A 424 11.28 44.17 6.46
C ASP A 424 10.34 44.54 5.28
N GLY A 425 9.75 45.74 5.28
CA GLY A 425 8.85 46.21 4.24
C GLY A 425 7.38 45.81 4.42
N THR A 426 7.03 45.08 5.49
CA THR A 426 5.62 44.76 5.81
C THR A 426 4.87 45.94 6.40
N VAL A 427 3.55 46.03 6.19
CA VAL A 427 2.75 47.16 6.70
C VAL A 427 2.52 47.03 8.21
N ALA A 428 3.19 47.86 8.99
CA ALA A 428 3.00 47.97 10.43
C ALA A 428 1.69 48.70 10.78
N PHE A 429 1.33 49.69 9.94
CA PHE A 429 0.08 50.44 10.05
C PHE A 429 -0.37 50.94 8.67
N GLY A 430 -1.64 50.78 8.34
CA GLY A 430 -2.20 51.26 7.06
C GLY A 430 -3.68 51.60 7.15
N ILE A 431 -4.26 52.08 6.05
CA ILE A 431 -5.71 52.34 5.92
C ILE A 431 -6.26 51.40 4.85
N ASP A 432 -7.29 50.63 5.18
CA ASP A 432 -8.05 49.88 4.18
C ASP A 432 -8.90 50.86 3.36
N VAL A 433 -8.62 50.98 2.06
CA VAL A 433 -9.31 51.92 1.18
C VAL A 433 -10.77 51.53 0.90
N ARG A 434 -11.18 50.31 1.27
CA ARG A 434 -12.57 49.85 1.09
C ARG A 434 -13.51 50.49 2.10
N ASP A 435 -13.06 50.67 3.34
CA ASP A 435 -13.90 51.13 4.45
C ASP A 435 -13.28 52.22 5.34
N GLY A 436 -12.02 52.60 5.09
CA GLY A 436 -11.29 53.60 5.85
C GLY A 436 -10.78 53.13 7.21
N SER A 437 -10.88 51.83 7.52
CA SER A 437 -10.46 51.29 8.81
C SER A 437 -8.93 51.18 8.93
N PRO A 438 -8.37 51.38 10.13
CA PRO A 438 -6.94 51.19 10.38
C PRO A 438 -6.55 49.70 10.35
N PHE A 439 -5.45 49.38 9.68
CA PHE A 439 -4.83 48.06 9.64
C PHE A 439 -3.59 47.99 10.56
N PRO A 440 -3.40 46.92 11.35
CA PRO A 440 -4.35 45.83 11.54
C PRO A 440 -5.54 46.30 12.38
N ALA A 441 -6.75 45.85 12.02
CA ALA A 441 -7.95 46.14 12.80
C ALA A 441 -7.70 45.67 14.23
N ALA A 442 -7.93 46.55 15.22
CA ALA A 442 -7.72 46.24 16.63
C ALA A 442 -8.57 45.02 17.01
N GLY A 443 -7.93 43.84 17.00
CA GLY A 443 -8.58 42.57 17.24
C GLY A 443 -9.06 42.50 18.68
N GLY A 444 -10.35 42.19 18.85
CA GLY A 444 -10.83 41.59 20.09
C GLY A 444 -9.96 40.37 20.40
N SER A 445 -9.41 40.34 21.62
CA SER A 445 -8.35 39.44 22.09
C SER A 445 -8.82 37.99 22.30
N GLY A 446 -9.53 37.38 21.35
CA GLY A 446 -10.14 36.06 21.53
C GLY A 446 -10.32 35.17 20.29
N GLY A 447 -9.85 35.57 19.11
CA GLY A 447 -9.89 34.72 17.90
C GLY A 447 -8.49 34.27 17.49
N SER A 448 -8.30 33.00 17.15
CA SER A 448 -7.02 32.46 16.67
C SER A 448 -6.43 33.35 15.58
N ALA A 449 -5.15 33.72 15.72
CA ALA A 449 -4.45 34.55 14.74
C ALA A 449 -4.28 33.79 13.42
N VAL A 450 -5.21 34.02 12.48
CA VAL A 450 -5.08 33.58 11.09
C VAL A 450 -4.25 34.65 10.38
N ALA A 451 -3.01 34.32 10.00
CA ALA A 451 -2.16 35.22 9.23
C ALA A 451 -2.34 34.92 7.73
N PHE A 452 -2.67 35.94 6.93
CA PHE A 452 -2.68 35.82 5.48
C PHE A 452 -1.26 36.07 4.97
N VAL A 453 -0.70 35.09 4.27
CA VAL A 453 0.66 35.15 3.72
C VAL A 453 0.66 34.80 2.25
N ASP A 454 1.55 35.38 1.46
CA ASP A 454 1.78 34.92 0.09
C ASP A 454 2.66 33.66 0.16
N PRO A 455 2.27 32.50 -0.40
CA PRO A 455 3.22 31.44 -0.59
C PRO A 455 4.24 31.91 -1.64
N ASP A 456 5.52 31.52 -1.54
CA ASP A 456 6.56 31.94 -2.51
C ASP A 456 6.36 31.38 -3.94
N ASN A 457 5.13 31.10 -4.38
CA ASN A 457 4.74 30.42 -5.61
C ASN A 457 4.12 31.38 -6.65
N GLN A 458 4.92 32.33 -7.14
CA GLN A 458 4.72 33.05 -8.42
C GLN A 458 3.28 33.54 -8.79
N GLY A 459 2.45 33.92 -7.81
CA GLY A 459 1.33 34.84 -8.02
C GLY A 459 -0.03 34.25 -8.45
N ASP A 460 -0.25 32.94 -8.41
CA ASP A 460 -1.59 32.33 -8.58
C ASP A 460 -2.02 31.54 -7.35
N ALA A 461 -1.83 32.13 -6.17
CA ALA A 461 -2.33 31.64 -4.90
C ALA A 461 -3.45 32.56 -4.39
N TRP A 462 -4.56 31.98 -3.94
CA TRP A 462 -5.61 32.71 -3.22
C TRP A 462 -6.06 31.95 -1.98
N ASN A 463 -6.70 32.66 -1.07
CA ASN A 463 -7.05 32.17 0.26
C ASN A 463 -5.85 31.56 1.00
N SER A 464 -4.67 32.13 0.80
CA SER A 464 -3.46 31.67 1.45
C SER A 464 -3.45 32.06 2.92
N ILE A 465 -3.49 31.04 3.76
CA ILE A 465 -3.66 31.14 5.20
C ILE A 465 -2.51 30.39 5.85
N GLN A 466 -1.70 31.11 6.61
CA GLN A 466 -0.74 30.55 7.55
C GLN A 466 -1.46 30.20 8.85
N THR A 467 -1.31 28.95 9.24
CA THR A 467 -1.80 28.41 10.51
C THR A 467 -0.68 27.61 11.15
N GLU A 468 -0.87 27.25 12.41
CA GLU A 468 -0.02 26.28 13.09
C GLU A 468 -0.90 25.08 13.47
N ASP A 469 -0.43 23.88 13.17
CA ASP A 469 -1.05 22.64 13.64
C ASP A 469 -0.06 21.81 14.46
N GLU A 470 -0.45 20.60 14.83
CA GLU A 470 0.38 19.70 15.65
C GLU A 470 1.72 19.31 14.99
N HIS A 471 1.90 19.62 13.71
CA HIS A 471 3.13 19.39 12.96
C HIS A 471 3.86 20.70 12.60
N GLY A 472 3.47 21.81 13.22
CA GLY A 472 4.12 23.12 13.09
C GLY A 472 3.42 24.05 12.11
N GLU A 473 4.19 25.02 11.61
CA GLU A 473 3.69 26.06 10.72
C GLU A 473 3.32 25.51 9.34
N VAL A 474 2.17 25.96 8.83
CA VAL A 474 1.61 25.47 7.58
C VAL A 474 0.86 26.56 6.83
N ILE A 475 1.19 26.73 5.54
CA ILE A 475 0.51 27.64 4.62
C ILE A 475 -0.45 26.83 3.76
N ARG A 476 -1.75 27.11 3.86
CA ARG A 476 -2.80 26.46 3.07
C ARG A 476 -3.36 27.45 2.07
N TYR A 477 -3.40 27.08 0.80
CA TYR A 477 -3.83 27.98 -0.26
C TYR A 477 -4.50 27.23 -1.41
N LEU A 478 -5.18 27.96 -2.29
CA LEU A 478 -5.77 27.45 -3.52
C LEU A 478 -5.00 28.02 -4.72
N SER A 479 -4.86 27.25 -5.79
CA SER A 479 -4.19 27.68 -7.02
C SER A 479 -4.87 27.09 -8.26
N ARG A 480 -4.89 27.84 -9.37
CA ARG A 480 -5.57 27.53 -10.65
C ARG A 480 -4.57 27.05 -11.68
N GLN A 481 -3.30 27.39 -11.46
CA GLN A 481 -2.15 27.01 -12.24
C GLN A 481 -2.02 25.49 -12.36
N TRP A 482 -2.63 24.77 -11.42
CA TRP A 482 -2.48 23.34 -11.23
C TRP A 482 -3.87 22.68 -11.27
N ARG A 483 -3.95 21.43 -11.77
CA ARG A 483 -5.22 20.70 -11.97
C ARG A 483 -6.07 20.65 -10.69
N GLU A 484 -7.37 20.37 -10.85
CA GLU A 484 -8.38 20.29 -9.78
C GLU A 484 -7.88 19.54 -8.53
N THR A 485 -7.38 20.28 -7.56
CA THR A 485 -7.07 19.84 -6.20
C THR A 485 -7.97 20.59 -5.23
N TRP A 486 -8.17 20.04 -4.03
CA TRP A 486 -8.90 20.75 -2.97
C TRP A 486 -8.16 22.00 -2.47
N GLY A 487 -6.84 22.00 -2.64
CA GLY A 487 -5.93 23.06 -2.25
C GLY A 487 -4.50 22.53 -2.18
N TYR A 488 -3.63 23.37 -1.66
CA TYR A 488 -2.22 23.09 -1.46
C TYR A 488 -1.85 23.37 -0.01
N GLU A 489 -0.86 22.62 0.45
CA GLU A 489 -0.27 22.77 1.75
C GLU A 489 1.24 22.94 1.58
N LYS A 490 1.80 24.01 2.13
CA LYS A 490 3.24 24.28 2.15
C LYS A 490 3.75 24.26 3.57
N ARG A 491 4.83 23.51 3.81
CA ARG A 491 5.57 23.45 5.07
C ARG A 491 7.06 23.60 4.75
N GLY A 492 7.69 24.67 5.23
CA GLY A 492 9.03 25.05 4.80
C GLY A 492 9.11 25.19 3.28
N ASP A 493 10.08 24.54 2.65
CA ASP A 493 10.31 24.58 1.20
C ASP A 493 9.49 23.55 0.41
N ILE A 494 8.72 22.70 1.08
CA ILE A 494 7.97 21.61 0.44
C ILE A 494 6.51 22.02 0.27
N THR A 495 5.96 21.78 -0.92
CA THR A 495 4.53 21.97 -1.23
C THR A 495 3.93 20.66 -1.68
N LEU A 496 2.82 20.26 -1.05
CA LEU A 496 2.02 19.12 -1.44
C LEU A 496 0.59 19.55 -1.77
N ALA A 497 -0.09 18.78 -2.60
CA ALA A 497 -1.53 18.91 -2.74
C ALA A 497 -2.24 18.48 -1.44
N GLN A 498 -3.35 19.13 -1.11
CA GLN A 498 -4.24 18.68 -0.06
C GLN A 498 -4.98 17.45 -0.53
N THR A 499 -4.62 16.31 0.06
CA THR A 499 -5.14 14.99 -0.30
C THR A 499 -5.62 14.24 0.95
N PRO A 500 -6.44 13.17 0.80
CA PRO A 500 -6.79 12.30 1.91
C PRO A 500 -5.58 11.80 2.70
N ASN A 501 -5.81 11.36 3.95
CA ASN A 501 -4.75 10.93 4.86
C ASN A 501 -3.81 9.87 4.25
N PRO A 502 -4.28 8.73 3.71
CA PRO A 502 -3.34 7.72 3.22
C PRO A 502 -2.62 8.22 1.97
N ALA A 503 -1.30 8.37 2.08
CA ALA A 503 -0.40 8.49 0.95
C ALA A 503 -0.11 7.09 0.39
N VAL A 504 -0.18 6.93 -0.93
CA VAL A 504 -0.02 5.62 -1.57
C VAL A 504 1.42 5.42 -2.01
N GLY A 505 2.06 4.33 -1.59
CA GLY A 505 3.39 3.96 -2.03
C GLY A 505 3.34 3.07 -3.28
N ILE A 506 4.01 3.49 -4.35
CA ILE A 506 4.23 2.70 -5.56
C ILE A 506 5.72 2.47 -5.70
N LEU A 507 6.15 1.22 -5.60
CA LEU A 507 7.57 0.86 -5.62
C LEU A 507 7.93 0.06 -6.87
N ALA A 508 9.17 0.19 -7.32
CA ALA A 508 9.76 -0.65 -8.37
C ALA A 508 11.17 -1.10 -7.98
N PHE A 509 11.49 -2.37 -8.21
CA PHE A 509 12.77 -2.97 -7.87
C PHE A 509 13.33 -3.82 -9.02
N GLY A 510 14.62 -3.64 -9.29
CA GLY A 510 15.41 -4.54 -10.12
C GLY A 510 15.79 -3.98 -11.49
N GLY A 511 15.65 -4.81 -12.53
CA GLY A 511 16.33 -4.76 -13.82
C GLY A 511 16.24 -3.47 -14.64
N GLY A 512 16.84 -3.51 -15.83
CA GLY A 512 16.96 -2.38 -16.75
C GLY A 512 15.61 -1.80 -17.19
N SER A 513 14.53 -2.56 -17.13
CA SER A 513 13.17 -2.04 -17.37
C SER A 513 12.72 -0.98 -16.35
N SER A 514 13.17 -1.10 -15.10
CA SER A 514 12.93 -0.12 -14.04
C SER A 514 13.67 1.19 -14.30
N ALA A 515 14.83 1.11 -14.97
CA ALA A 515 15.70 2.24 -15.28
C ALA A 515 15.29 3.05 -16.51
N VAL A 516 14.36 2.55 -17.35
CA VAL A 516 13.94 3.27 -18.56
C VAL A 516 13.20 4.54 -18.17
N VAL A 517 13.74 5.71 -18.55
CA VAL A 517 13.08 7.00 -18.35
C VAL A 517 11.91 7.13 -19.33
N ARG A 518 10.71 7.31 -18.81
CA ARG A 518 9.45 7.38 -19.56
C ARG A 518 9.00 8.83 -19.73
N PRO A 519 8.35 9.18 -20.86
CA PRO A 519 7.79 10.51 -21.05
C PRO A 519 6.51 10.65 -20.22
N ILE A 520 6.54 11.49 -19.20
CA ILE A 520 5.39 11.81 -18.37
C ILE A 520 4.88 13.20 -18.79
N ALA A 521 3.77 13.24 -19.52
CA ALA A 521 3.22 14.49 -20.04
C ALA A 521 2.69 15.42 -18.92
N ASP A 522 2.14 14.82 -17.86
CA ASP A 522 1.71 15.51 -16.65
C ASP A 522 2.33 14.79 -15.44
N GLY A 523 3.34 15.42 -14.83
CA GLY A 523 4.11 14.83 -13.73
C GLY A 523 3.34 14.74 -12.42
N PHE A 524 2.17 15.37 -12.32
CA PHE A 524 1.45 15.57 -11.05
C PHE A 524 2.40 16.00 -9.91
N PRO A 525 3.16 17.11 -10.08
CA PRO A 525 4.33 17.42 -9.26
C PRO A 525 4.05 17.59 -7.76
N TYR A 526 2.80 17.87 -7.39
CA TYR A 526 2.37 18.03 -6.00
C TYR A 526 1.69 16.77 -5.42
N HIS A 527 1.49 15.74 -6.24
CA HIS A 527 0.96 14.44 -5.80
C HIS A 527 2.04 13.37 -5.84
N VAL A 528 2.87 13.32 -6.87
CA VAL A 528 3.93 12.30 -7.02
C VAL A 528 5.21 12.85 -6.42
N VAL A 529 5.66 12.21 -5.35
CA VAL A 529 6.84 12.60 -4.57
C VAL A 529 7.74 11.41 -4.26
N ASN A 530 8.99 11.68 -3.89
CA ASN A 530 9.97 10.70 -3.42
C ASN A 530 9.99 10.60 -1.88
N GLU A 531 10.99 9.92 -1.33
CA GLU A 531 11.17 9.76 0.13
C GLU A 531 11.43 11.07 0.89
N ALA A 532 11.90 12.11 0.19
CA ALA A 532 12.09 13.46 0.73
C ALA A 532 10.89 14.38 0.46
N LEU A 533 9.77 13.82 -0.02
CA LEU A 533 8.55 14.55 -0.40
C LEU A 533 8.75 15.59 -1.51
N VAL A 534 9.79 15.41 -2.32
CA VAL A 534 10.08 16.23 -3.51
C VAL A 534 9.64 15.48 -4.76
N HIS A 535 9.17 16.19 -5.77
CA HIS A 535 8.81 15.58 -7.05
C HIS A 535 10.01 14.83 -7.66
N PRO A 536 9.87 13.52 -7.99
CA PRO A 536 10.94 12.79 -8.64
C PRO A 536 11.04 13.18 -10.11
N GLU A 537 12.14 13.82 -10.50
CA GLU A 537 12.45 14.17 -11.90
C GLU A 537 13.03 13.00 -12.72
N ASP A 538 12.89 11.76 -12.23
CA ASP A 538 13.58 10.59 -12.78
C ASP A 538 12.85 9.91 -13.95
N GLY A 539 11.53 10.09 -14.05
CA GLY A 539 10.67 9.41 -15.03
C GLY A 539 10.77 7.88 -14.99
N GLN A 540 11.23 7.29 -13.88
CA GLN A 540 11.48 5.85 -13.77
C GLN A 540 10.17 5.06 -13.55
N ALA A 541 10.26 3.75 -13.42
CA ALA A 541 9.09 2.87 -13.40
C ALA A 541 8.06 3.23 -12.31
N ALA A 542 8.49 3.54 -11.09
CA ALA A 542 7.56 3.92 -10.02
C ALA A 542 6.86 5.26 -10.31
N SER A 543 7.63 6.29 -10.72
CA SER A 543 7.11 7.64 -11.02
C SER A 543 6.14 7.61 -12.20
N ALA A 544 6.46 6.84 -13.25
CA ALA A 544 5.57 6.66 -14.38
C ALA A 544 4.33 5.82 -14.05
N GLY A 545 4.49 4.78 -13.23
CA GLY A 545 3.36 4.00 -12.71
C GLY A 545 2.40 4.84 -11.87
N ALA A 546 2.95 5.73 -11.04
CA ALA A 546 2.19 6.71 -10.26
C ALA A 546 1.43 7.69 -11.17
N ALA A 547 2.09 8.30 -12.15
CA ALA A 547 1.45 9.19 -13.11
C ALA A 547 0.33 8.48 -13.91
N ALA A 548 0.57 7.25 -14.39
CA ALA A 548 -0.42 6.47 -15.12
C ALA A 548 -1.65 6.14 -14.26
N TRP A 549 -1.44 5.82 -12.98
CA TRP A 549 -2.53 5.57 -12.06
C TRP A 549 -3.33 6.84 -11.75
N LEU A 550 -2.65 7.95 -11.43
CA LEU A 550 -3.30 9.23 -11.15
C LEU A 550 -4.07 9.77 -12.35
N GLU A 551 -3.58 9.60 -13.57
CA GLU A 551 -4.34 9.97 -14.78
C GLU A 551 -5.63 9.12 -14.91
N GLY A 552 -5.60 7.86 -14.45
CA GLY A 552 -6.78 7.01 -14.31
C GLY A 552 -7.78 7.52 -13.27
N GLU A 553 -7.31 7.89 -12.08
CA GLU A 553 -8.15 8.45 -11.02
C GLU A 553 -8.73 9.83 -11.42
N TYR A 554 -7.93 10.66 -12.10
CA TYR A 554 -8.35 11.94 -12.65
C TYR A 554 -9.45 11.77 -13.70
N ALA A 555 -9.25 10.86 -14.67
CA ALA A 555 -10.26 10.56 -15.67
C ALA A 555 -11.56 10.02 -15.05
N ALA A 556 -11.48 9.34 -13.91
CA ALA A 556 -12.62 8.88 -13.12
C ALA A 556 -13.24 9.96 -12.22
N ARG A 557 -12.70 11.19 -12.21
CA ARG A 557 -13.09 12.32 -11.35
C ARG A 557 -13.05 11.99 -9.86
N ARG A 558 -12.03 11.24 -9.44
CA ARG A 558 -11.79 10.92 -8.04
C ARG A 558 -10.74 11.86 -7.46
N GLY A 559 -10.76 11.99 -6.13
CA GLY A 559 -9.72 12.74 -5.43
C GLY A 559 -8.36 12.11 -5.66
N LEU A 560 -7.38 12.93 -6.02
CA LEU A 560 -6.01 12.49 -6.29
C LEU A 560 -5.24 12.41 -4.96
N PRO A 561 -4.73 11.23 -4.57
CA PRO A 561 -3.94 11.09 -3.35
C PRO A 561 -2.51 11.60 -3.53
N THR A 562 -1.79 11.75 -2.42
CA THR A 562 -0.32 11.84 -2.46
C THR A 562 0.24 10.45 -2.75
N VAL A 563 1.23 10.36 -3.62
CA VAL A 563 1.84 9.13 -4.08
C VAL A 563 3.34 9.18 -3.88
N VAL A 564 3.87 8.28 -3.06
CA VAL A 564 5.31 8.09 -2.88
C VAL A 564 5.80 7.10 -3.92
N ALA A 565 6.55 7.59 -4.90
CA ALA A 565 7.09 6.79 -5.99
C ALA A 565 8.59 6.52 -5.78
N LEU A 566 8.97 5.27 -5.55
CA LEU A 566 10.36 4.89 -5.30
C LEU A 566 10.82 3.78 -6.24
N THR A 567 11.85 4.08 -7.03
CA THR A 567 12.51 3.07 -7.87
C THR A 567 13.88 2.72 -7.29
N GLN A 568 14.16 1.43 -7.17
CA GLN A 568 15.49 0.91 -6.89
C GLN A 568 15.99 0.10 -8.08
N VAL A 569 16.81 0.76 -8.90
CA VAL A 569 17.41 0.14 -10.09
C VAL A 569 18.57 -0.76 -9.69
N VAL A 570 18.60 -1.96 -10.27
CA VAL A 570 19.72 -2.90 -10.24
C VAL A 570 19.98 -3.34 -11.67
N GLY A 571 21.00 -2.75 -12.32
CA GLY A 571 21.35 -3.09 -13.69
C GLY A 571 21.76 -4.56 -13.81
N SER A 572 21.15 -5.30 -14.75
CA SER A 572 21.42 -6.74 -14.95
C SER A 572 21.28 -7.57 -13.67
N THR A 573 20.14 -7.43 -12.99
CA THR A 573 19.87 -8.11 -11.71
C THR A 573 20.12 -9.62 -11.79
N VAL A 574 20.86 -10.16 -10.82
CA VAL A 574 21.02 -11.60 -10.57
C VAL A 574 20.39 -11.99 -9.25
N GLU A 575 20.34 -13.29 -8.93
CA GLU A 575 19.68 -13.78 -7.71
C GLU A 575 20.17 -13.07 -6.43
N ALA A 576 21.50 -12.92 -6.29
CA ALA A 576 22.12 -12.33 -5.10
C ALA A 576 21.68 -10.89 -4.82
N ASP A 577 21.35 -10.12 -5.85
CA ASP A 577 20.96 -8.72 -5.71
C ASP A 577 19.57 -8.53 -5.11
N ALA A 578 18.72 -9.57 -5.18
CA ALA A 578 17.33 -9.54 -4.73
C ALA A 578 17.11 -10.30 -3.41
N LEU A 579 18.11 -11.04 -2.92
CA LEU A 579 18.04 -11.75 -1.65
C LEU A 579 17.89 -10.79 -0.47
N ALA A 580 17.25 -11.24 0.60
CA ALA A 580 17.11 -10.48 1.85
C ALA A 580 18.49 -10.06 2.39
N GLY A 581 18.61 -8.82 2.85
CA GLY A 581 19.87 -8.24 3.33
C GLY A 581 20.83 -7.78 2.22
N SER A 582 20.50 -7.93 0.93
CA SER A 582 21.29 -7.35 -0.15
C SER A 582 21.23 -5.82 -0.11
N ALA A 583 22.34 -5.16 -0.49
CA ALA A 583 22.45 -3.71 -0.42
C ALA A 583 21.34 -2.95 -1.18
N PRO A 584 20.95 -3.33 -2.43
CA PRO A 584 19.87 -2.65 -3.12
C PRO A 584 18.54 -2.78 -2.39
N ARG A 585 18.26 -3.95 -1.82
CA ARG A 585 17.01 -4.23 -1.11
C ARG A 585 16.92 -3.46 0.21
N GLU A 586 18.01 -3.42 0.97
CA GLU A 586 18.12 -2.60 2.18
C GLU A 586 17.98 -1.11 1.87
N ALA A 587 18.53 -0.65 0.73
CA ALA A 587 18.36 0.73 0.28
C ALA A 587 16.89 1.08 -0.03
N LEU A 588 16.15 0.20 -0.72
CA LEU A 588 14.72 0.41 -0.97
C LEU A 588 13.93 0.45 0.35
N LYS A 589 14.21 -0.47 1.28
CA LYS A 589 13.58 -0.51 2.60
C LYS A 589 13.83 0.78 3.40
N ALA A 590 15.07 1.27 3.39
CA ALA A 590 15.43 2.54 4.02
C ALA A 590 14.66 3.72 3.42
N LYS A 591 14.54 3.80 2.09
CA LYS A 591 13.74 4.84 1.42
C LYS A 591 12.26 4.81 1.83
N VAL A 592 11.67 3.63 1.97
CA VAL A 592 10.28 3.49 2.45
C VAL A 592 10.14 3.98 3.89
N ALA A 593 11.07 3.61 4.77
CA ALA A 593 11.05 4.08 6.16
C ALA A 593 11.22 5.61 6.25
N SER A 594 12.15 6.19 5.47
CA SER A 594 12.32 7.65 5.38
C SER A 594 11.07 8.35 4.85
N ALA A 595 10.41 7.79 3.83
CA ALA A 595 9.15 8.35 3.32
C ALA A 595 8.04 8.34 4.37
N ARG A 596 7.92 7.26 5.15
CA ARG A 596 6.96 7.17 6.27
C ARG A 596 7.22 8.25 7.31
N GLU A 597 8.48 8.43 7.71
CA GLU A 597 8.88 9.45 8.67
C GLU A 597 8.60 10.87 8.15
N ALA A 598 8.91 11.13 6.88
CA ALA A 598 8.63 12.43 6.26
C ALA A 598 7.13 12.72 6.20
N LEU A 599 6.30 11.73 5.82
CA LEU A 599 4.83 11.88 5.75
C LEU A 599 4.18 12.09 7.12
N ALA A 600 4.77 11.56 8.20
CA ALA A 600 4.26 11.78 9.56
C ALA A 600 4.26 13.27 9.95
N LEU A 601 5.19 14.07 9.42
CA LEU A 601 5.22 15.54 9.60
C LEU A 601 4.11 16.28 8.83
N TRP A 602 3.35 15.56 8.02
CA TRP A 602 2.23 16.07 7.24
C TRP A 602 0.89 15.46 7.67
N GLY A 603 0.87 14.73 8.80
CA GLY A 603 -0.32 14.03 9.27
C GLY A 603 -0.81 12.94 8.29
N LYS A 604 0.11 12.36 7.50
CA LYS A 604 -0.19 11.35 6.48
C LYS A 604 0.39 10.00 6.85
N GLU A 605 -0.40 8.95 6.68
CA GLU A 605 0.06 7.56 6.80
C GLU A 605 0.50 7.01 5.44
N LEU A 606 1.66 6.36 5.40
CA LEU A 606 2.13 5.68 4.19
C LEU A 606 1.46 4.31 4.05
N PHE A 607 0.86 4.06 2.90
CA PHE A 607 0.33 2.75 2.51
C PHE A 607 0.90 2.34 1.15
N VAL A 608 1.89 1.46 1.15
CA VAL A 608 2.44 0.84 -0.07
C VAL A 608 1.45 -0.18 -0.60
N ASP A 609 0.88 0.07 -1.77
CA ASP A 609 -0.11 -0.83 -2.36
C ASP A 609 0.53 -1.90 -3.27
N ARG A 610 1.69 -1.60 -3.88
CA ARG A 610 2.32 -2.45 -4.89
C ARG A 610 3.84 -2.35 -4.94
N ILE A 611 4.45 -3.43 -5.41
CA ILE A 611 5.88 -3.53 -5.74
C ILE A 611 6.02 -4.12 -7.14
N GLY A 612 6.55 -3.35 -8.09
CA GLY A 612 6.98 -3.85 -9.40
C GLY A 612 8.31 -4.58 -9.29
N LEU A 613 8.38 -5.82 -9.78
CA LEU A 613 9.60 -6.64 -9.79
C LEU A 613 10.07 -6.93 -11.21
N SER A 614 11.35 -6.67 -11.45
CA SER A 614 12.07 -7.11 -12.65
C SER A 614 13.37 -7.79 -12.21
N LEU A 615 13.40 -9.12 -12.20
CA LEU A 615 14.54 -9.90 -11.67
C LEU A 615 15.21 -10.73 -12.78
N LEU A 616 16.42 -11.18 -12.51
CA LEU A 616 17.16 -12.16 -13.32
C LEU A 616 17.49 -11.72 -14.76
N GLU A 617 17.39 -10.43 -15.09
CA GLU A 617 17.82 -9.93 -16.41
C GLU A 617 19.32 -10.17 -16.67
N GLY A 618 20.15 -10.19 -15.63
CA GLY A 618 21.57 -10.55 -15.72
C GLY A 618 21.85 -12.06 -15.70
N ALA A 619 20.83 -12.88 -15.46
CA ALA A 619 20.92 -14.35 -15.43
C ALA A 619 19.83 -14.99 -16.30
N PRO A 620 19.75 -14.67 -17.60
CA PRO A 620 18.66 -15.12 -18.47
C PRO A 620 18.64 -16.65 -18.67
N ASN A 621 19.73 -17.35 -18.35
CA ASN A 621 19.85 -18.80 -18.45
C ASN A 621 19.38 -19.55 -17.19
N THR A 622 18.92 -18.84 -16.14
CA THR A 622 18.35 -19.47 -14.95
C THR A 622 17.17 -20.35 -15.36
N GLY A 623 17.20 -21.61 -14.92
CA GLY A 623 16.16 -22.58 -15.26
C GLY A 623 14.78 -22.14 -14.75
N GLN A 624 13.73 -22.48 -15.50
CA GLN A 624 12.35 -22.04 -15.23
C GLN A 624 11.91 -22.28 -13.77
N ALA A 625 12.15 -23.47 -13.23
CA ALA A 625 11.77 -23.80 -11.85
C ALA A 625 12.58 -23.00 -10.79
N THR A 626 13.86 -22.75 -11.05
CA THR A 626 14.71 -21.94 -10.18
C THR A 626 14.26 -20.48 -10.21
N ALA A 627 13.98 -19.93 -11.40
CA ALA A 627 13.47 -18.58 -11.56
C ALA A 627 12.11 -18.40 -10.85
N ASP A 628 11.19 -19.35 -11.02
CA ASP A 628 9.89 -19.36 -10.35
C ASP A 628 10.03 -19.32 -8.82
N LEU A 629 10.83 -20.21 -8.24
CA LEU A 629 11.10 -20.25 -6.81
C LEU A 629 11.79 -18.97 -6.31
N HIS A 630 12.72 -18.42 -7.11
CA HIS A 630 13.41 -17.19 -6.75
C HIS A 630 12.46 -16.01 -6.68
N TYR A 631 11.62 -15.81 -7.71
CA TYR A 631 10.58 -14.78 -7.71
C TYR A 631 9.63 -14.94 -6.52
N ALA A 632 9.16 -16.15 -6.24
CA ALA A 632 8.28 -16.43 -5.11
C ALA A 632 8.93 -16.10 -3.76
N ALA A 633 10.19 -16.50 -3.55
CA ALA A 633 10.92 -16.23 -2.32
C ALA A 633 11.19 -14.72 -2.13
N VAL A 634 11.58 -14.01 -3.19
CA VAL A 634 11.79 -12.55 -3.16
C VAL A 634 10.46 -11.84 -2.88
N ALA A 635 9.38 -12.18 -3.57
CA ALA A 635 8.06 -11.61 -3.34
C ALA A 635 7.58 -11.83 -1.91
N ALA A 636 7.64 -13.06 -1.39
CA ALA A 636 7.18 -13.37 -0.04
C ALA A 636 7.90 -12.54 1.03
N SER A 637 9.24 -12.46 0.95
CA SER A 637 10.05 -11.75 1.93
C SER A 637 10.03 -10.23 1.75
N MET A 638 10.09 -9.73 0.51
CA MET A 638 10.17 -8.29 0.23
C MET A 638 8.85 -7.60 0.57
N ARG A 639 7.69 -8.23 0.29
CA ARG A 639 6.40 -7.67 0.69
C ARG A 639 6.31 -7.48 2.21
N ALA A 640 6.81 -8.44 2.98
CA ALA A 640 6.81 -8.37 4.44
C ALA A 640 7.73 -7.26 4.97
N GLU A 641 8.95 -7.17 4.43
CA GLU A 641 9.90 -6.11 4.80
C GLU A 641 9.40 -4.71 4.44
N ILE A 642 8.77 -4.55 3.28
CA ILE A 642 8.23 -3.28 2.83
C ILE A 642 6.98 -2.90 3.64
N ALA A 643 6.11 -3.86 3.95
CA ALA A 643 4.96 -3.61 4.81
C ALA A 643 5.40 -3.15 6.21
N ASP A 644 6.40 -3.82 6.79
CA ASP A 644 7.02 -3.45 8.07
C ASP A 644 7.65 -2.04 8.02
N ALA A 645 8.44 -1.74 6.97
CA ALA A 645 9.05 -0.44 6.77
C ALA A 645 8.01 0.69 6.61
N ALA A 646 6.90 0.42 5.93
CA ALA A 646 5.79 1.36 5.80
C ALA A 646 4.92 1.46 7.06
N GLY A 647 5.07 0.54 8.03
CA GLY A 647 4.22 0.49 9.22
C GLY A 647 2.79 -0.01 8.94
N GLN A 648 2.60 -0.76 7.85
CA GLN A 648 1.30 -1.30 7.45
C GLN A 648 1.18 -2.80 7.72
N ILE A 649 -0.05 -3.27 7.97
CA ILE A 649 -0.35 -4.71 8.11
C ILE A 649 -0.63 -5.37 6.75
N PRO A 650 -1.44 -4.78 5.86
CA PRO A 650 -1.72 -5.41 4.56
C PRO A 650 -0.47 -5.47 3.70
N MET A 651 -0.20 -6.63 3.11
CA MET A 651 0.96 -6.82 2.24
C MET A 651 0.69 -6.24 0.85
N PRO A 652 1.63 -5.48 0.25
CA PRO A 652 1.47 -4.92 -1.10
C PRO A 652 1.29 -6.04 -2.14
N VAL A 653 0.63 -5.76 -3.28
CA VAL A 653 0.61 -6.70 -4.41
C VAL A 653 1.96 -6.68 -5.15
N VAL A 654 2.30 -7.77 -5.83
CA VAL A 654 3.55 -7.86 -6.60
C VAL A 654 3.24 -7.84 -8.07
N VAL A 655 3.79 -6.86 -8.78
CA VAL A 655 3.53 -6.65 -10.20
C VAL A 655 4.73 -7.14 -11.00
N VAL A 656 4.48 -7.93 -12.04
CA VAL A 656 5.52 -8.41 -12.95
C VAL A 656 5.06 -8.21 -14.39
N SER A 657 5.94 -7.63 -15.20
CA SER A 657 5.80 -7.60 -16.65
C SER A 657 6.72 -8.63 -17.29
N GLN A 658 6.13 -9.69 -17.85
CA GLN A 658 6.87 -10.85 -18.37
C GLN A 658 7.89 -10.42 -19.43
N SER A 659 9.14 -10.83 -19.23
CA SER A 659 10.28 -10.54 -20.07
C SER A 659 10.10 -11.03 -21.50
N ALA A 660 10.71 -10.33 -22.45
CA ALA A 660 10.67 -10.69 -23.87
C ALA A 660 11.92 -11.41 -24.37
N GLY A 661 12.96 -11.48 -23.53
CA GLY A 661 14.32 -11.77 -23.98
C GLY A 661 14.99 -10.52 -24.55
N THR A 662 15.95 -10.74 -25.43
CA THR A 662 16.67 -9.67 -26.15
C THR A 662 16.19 -9.59 -27.60
N ARG A 663 16.71 -8.62 -28.35
CA ARG A 663 16.51 -8.45 -29.79
C ARG A 663 16.90 -9.69 -30.60
N THR A 664 17.88 -10.45 -30.14
CA THR A 664 18.45 -11.59 -30.88
C THR A 664 18.19 -12.95 -30.23
N ASP A 665 17.72 -12.98 -28.99
CA ASP A 665 17.55 -14.21 -28.22
C ASP A 665 16.33 -14.15 -27.30
N GLY A 666 15.35 -14.99 -27.59
CA GLY A 666 14.11 -15.19 -26.85
C GLY A 666 14.05 -16.51 -26.09
N THR A 667 15.17 -17.23 -25.95
CA THR A 667 15.23 -18.60 -25.38
C THR A 667 15.31 -18.66 -23.86
N SER A 668 15.34 -17.51 -23.18
CA SER A 668 15.44 -17.42 -21.72
C SER A 668 14.29 -18.20 -21.02
N PRO A 669 14.59 -19.18 -20.14
CA PRO A 669 13.57 -19.89 -19.38
C PRO A 669 12.89 -19.02 -18.32
N VAL A 670 13.51 -17.90 -17.91
CA VAL A 670 12.93 -16.92 -16.96
C VAL A 670 11.60 -16.37 -17.48
N ILE A 671 11.49 -16.14 -18.80
CA ILE A 671 10.27 -15.70 -19.46
C ILE A 671 9.08 -16.63 -19.12
N LEU A 672 9.30 -17.95 -19.17
CA LEU A 672 8.26 -18.93 -18.90
C LEU A 672 7.88 -18.98 -17.41
N ALA A 673 8.81 -18.68 -16.51
CA ALA A 673 8.52 -18.59 -15.08
C ALA A 673 7.63 -17.37 -14.79
N GLU A 674 8.04 -16.20 -15.26
CA GLU A 674 7.32 -14.93 -15.06
C GLU A 674 5.86 -14.97 -15.54
N GLY A 675 5.58 -15.67 -16.65
CA GLY A 675 4.23 -15.80 -17.19
C GLY A 675 3.26 -16.59 -16.32
N ASN A 676 3.76 -17.40 -15.38
CA ASN A 676 2.97 -18.32 -14.56
C ASN A 676 2.92 -17.93 -13.08
N LEU A 677 3.57 -16.85 -12.66
CA LEU A 677 3.72 -16.50 -11.25
C LEU A 677 2.40 -16.30 -10.51
N ASP A 678 1.42 -15.65 -11.13
CA ASP A 678 0.09 -15.41 -10.53
C ASP A 678 -0.73 -16.70 -10.36
N TRP A 679 -0.54 -17.68 -11.23
CA TRP A 679 -1.17 -19.00 -11.14
C TRP A 679 -0.46 -19.91 -10.13
N ALA A 680 0.87 -19.97 -10.21
CA ALA A 680 1.70 -20.83 -9.38
C ALA A 680 1.73 -20.36 -7.92
N HIS A 681 1.67 -19.05 -7.69
CA HIS A 681 1.85 -18.41 -6.38
C HIS A 681 0.73 -17.42 -6.05
N TRP A 682 -0.52 -17.82 -6.29
CA TRP A 682 -1.70 -16.96 -6.10
C TRP A 682 -1.80 -16.32 -4.69
N SER A 683 -1.30 -17.00 -3.66
CA SER A 683 -1.29 -16.50 -2.27
C SER A 683 -0.28 -15.36 -2.03
N LEU A 684 0.69 -15.20 -2.93
CA LEU A 684 1.70 -14.13 -2.86
C LEU A 684 1.24 -12.84 -3.54
N GLY A 685 0.00 -12.76 -4.03
CA GLY A 685 -0.56 -11.54 -4.58
C GLY A 685 0.12 -11.06 -5.87
N PHE A 686 0.68 -11.99 -6.65
CA PHE A 686 1.25 -11.68 -7.96
C PHE A 686 0.18 -11.20 -8.95
N VAL A 687 0.56 -10.21 -9.75
CA VAL A 687 -0.17 -9.67 -10.88
C VAL A 687 0.78 -9.64 -12.07
N VAL A 688 0.59 -10.57 -13.01
CA VAL A 688 1.36 -10.58 -14.25
C VAL A 688 0.62 -9.71 -15.27
N ALA A 689 1.02 -8.43 -15.34
CA ALA A 689 0.27 -7.36 -15.99
C ALA A 689 0.22 -7.52 -17.51
N THR A 690 1.37 -7.65 -18.15
CA THR A 690 1.52 -7.84 -19.60
C THR A 690 2.89 -8.45 -19.93
N PRO A 691 3.03 -9.21 -21.03
CA PRO A 691 4.34 -9.50 -21.61
C PRO A 691 4.96 -8.27 -22.27
N ARG A 692 6.30 -8.24 -22.37
CA ARG A 692 7.08 -7.18 -23.02
C ARG A 692 7.32 -7.39 -24.52
N TYR A 693 7.13 -8.61 -25.05
CA TYR A 693 7.40 -8.91 -26.46
C TYR A 693 6.60 -8.09 -27.51
N PRO A 694 5.38 -7.58 -27.22
CA PRO A 694 4.63 -6.77 -28.18
C PRO A 694 5.17 -5.35 -28.35
N PHE A 695 6.14 -4.94 -27.54
CA PHE A 695 6.56 -3.55 -27.43
C PHE A 695 7.93 -3.30 -28.04
N ALA A 696 8.10 -2.14 -28.67
CA ALA A 696 9.31 -1.80 -29.40
C ALA A 696 10.51 -1.55 -28.46
N LEU A 697 11.68 -1.98 -28.89
CA LEU A 697 12.98 -1.74 -28.28
C LEU A 697 13.61 -0.45 -28.79
N GLN A 698 14.38 0.22 -27.94
CA GLN A 698 15.16 1.39 -28.31
C GLN A 698 16.21 1.02 -29.38
N ALA A 699 16.39 1.88 -30.38
CA ALA A 699 17.42 1.71 -31.40
C ALA A 699 18.81 1.55 -30.75
N GLY A 700 19.58 0.54 -31.20
CA GLY A 700 20.90 0.22 -30.64
C GLY A 700 20.89 -0.52 -29.30
N SER A 701 19.73 -0.68 -28.65
CA SER A 701 19.61 -1.48 -27.42
C SER A 701 19.28 -2.94 -27.71
N THR A 702 19.86 -3.85 -26.93
CA THR A 702 19.59 -5.29 -27.00
C THR A 702 18.28 -5.66 -26.32
N ALA A 703 17.80 -4.93 -25.31
CA ALA A 703 16.64 -5.33 -24.51
C ALA A 703 15.82 -4.17 -23.91
N ALA A 704 16.31 -2.94 -23.94
CA ALA A 704 15.57 -1.80 -23.39
C ALA A 704 14.41 -1.41 -24.31
N LEU A 705 13.22 -1.26 -23.74
CA LEU A 705 12.05 -0.72 -24.43
C LEU A 705 12.29 0.73 -24.83
N THR A 706 11.61 1.19 -25.89
CA THR A 706 11.50 2.64 -26.14
C THR A 706 10.79 3.32 -24.96
N PRO A 707 11.05 4.61 -24.69
CA PRO A 707 10.37 5.34 -23.62
C PRO A 707 8.83 5.27 -23.72
N GLN A 708 8.26 5.39 -24.93
CA GLN A 708 6.81 5.26 -25.12
C GLN A 708 6.32 3.83 -24.86
N ALA A 709 7.04 2.81 -25.33
CA ALA A 709 6.71 1.41 -25.05
C ALA A 709 6.72 1.11 -23.54
N ALA A 710 7.73 1.59 -22.82
CA ALA A 710 7.82 1.43 -21.37
C ALA A 710 6.67 2.15 -20.64
N MET A 711 6.19 3.29 -21.18
CA MET A 711 5.02 3.99 -20.65
C MET A 711 3.72 3.19 -20.82
N LEU A 712 3.51 2.55 -21.98
CA LEU A 712 2.37 1.66 -22.21
C LEU A 712 2.36 0.47 -21.25
N VAL A 713 3.53 -0.10 -20.96
CA VAL A 713 3.67 -1.18 -19.97
C VAL A 713 3.29 -0.69 -18.57
N SER A 714 3.79 0.48 -18.15
CA SER A 714 3.42 1.06 -16.85
C SER A 714 1.93 1.40 -16.74
N GLU A 715 1.27 1.80 -17.83
CA GLU A 715 -0.18 2.00 -17.85
C GLU A 715 -0.94 0.67 -17.70
N LEU A 716 -0.49 -0.40 -18.36
CA LEU A 716 -1.06 -1.75 -18.19
C LEU A 716 -0.84 -2.28 -16.76
N GLU A 717 0.32 -2.05 -16.16
CA GLU A 717 0.60 -2.37 -14.76
C GLU A 717 -0.33 -1.62 -13.80
N ALA A 718 -0.53 -0.32 -14.03
CA ALA A 718 -1.45 0.49 -13.24
C ALA A 718 -2.89 -0.06 -13.32
N LEU A 719 -3.39 -0.32 -14.53
CA LEU A 719 -4.73 -0.90 -14.76
C LEU A 719 -4.89 -2.27 -14.11
N ALA A 720 -3.89 -3.15 -14.26
CA ALA A 720 -3.92 -4.50 -13.71
C ALA A 720 -4.04 -4.50 -12.19
N VAL A 721 -3.28 -3.64 -11.51
CA VAL A 721 -3.34 -3.51 -10.06
C VAL A 721 -4.64 -2.86 -9.60
N THR A 722 -5.12 -1.82 -10.29
CA THR A 722 -6.41 -1.19 -9.95
C THR A 722 -7.56 -2.20 -9.99
N GLU A 723 -7.59 -3.07 -11.01
CA GLU A 723 -8.57 -4.16 -11.07
C GLU A 723 -8.40 -5.13 -9.89
N ARG A 724 -7.16 -5.52 -9.59
CA ARG A 724 -6.87 -6.49 -8.53
C ARG A 724 -7.22 -5.98 -7.14
N LEU A 725 -6.86 -4.73 -6.81
CA LEU A 725 -7.18 -4.09 -5.54
C LEU A 725 -8.69 -3.85 -5.39
N ALA A 726 -9.42 -3.71 -6.49
CA ALA A 726 -10.88 -3.65 -6.50
C ALA A 726 -11.56 -5.03 -6.40
N GLY A 727 -10.81 -6.11 -6.14
CA GLY A 727 -11.31 -7.47 -6.01
C GLY A 727 -11.73 -8.13 -7.34
N ARG A 728 -11.35 -7.55 -8.48
CA ARG A 728 -11.59 -8.11 -9.82
C ARG A 728 -10.35 -8.85 -10.31
N ASP A 729 -10.56 -9.72 -11.30
CA ASP A 729 -9.47 -10.47 -11.91
C ASP A 729 -8.79 -9.66 -13.01
N TRP A 730 -7.48 -9.82 -13.14
CA TRP A 730 -6.71 -9.38 -14.30
C TRP A 730 -5.72 -10.46 -14.69
N TYR A 731 -5.83 -10.96 -15.92
CA TYR A 731 -4.80 -11.80 -16.52
C TYR A 731 -4.86 -11.72 -18.05
N GLY A 732 -3.69 -11.75 -18.68
CA GLY A 732 -3.58 -11.96 -20.12
C GLY A 732 -3.89 -13.42 -20.49
N PRO A 733 -4.23 -13.72 -21.75
CA PRO A 733 -4.41 -15.10 -22.19
C PRO A 733 -3.20 -15.98 -21.87
N THR A 734 -3.42 -17.12 -21.23
CA THR A 734 -2.37 -18.06 -20.84
C THR A 734 -2.60 -19.41 -21.52
N MET A 735 -1.56 -19.94 -22.16
CA MET A 735 -1.62 -21.25 -22.84
C MET A 735 -1.92 -22.36 -21.83
N GLY A 736 -2.84 -23.27 -22.18
CA GLY A 736 -3.14 -24.45 -21.38
C GLY A 736 -1.96 -25.42 -21.30
N ALA A 737 -2.00 -26.33 -20.32
CA ALA A 737 -0.90 -27.26 -20.05
C ALA A 737 -0.60 -28.23 -21.20
N GLN A 738 -1.56 -28.46 -22.10
CA GLN A 738 -1.47 -29.43 -23.20
C GLN A 738 -2.21 -28.89 -24.42
N ALA A 739 -1.69 -29.19 -25.61
CA ALA A 739 -2.38 -29.04 -26.89
C ALA A 739 -2.77 -30.41 -27.44
N SER A 740 -3.70 -30.45 -28.40
CA SER A 740 -4.12 -31.71 -29.04
C SER A 740 -3.96 -31.64 -30.55
N ALA A 741 -3.55 -32.74 -31.18
CA ALA A 741 -3.47 -32.83 -32.64
C ALA A 741 -4.60 -33.69 -33.22
N SER A 742 -5.20 -33.21 -34.32
CA SER A 742 -6.14 -33.98 -35.14
C SER A 742 -5.81 -33.76 -36.61
N GLY A 743 -5.19 -34.78 -37.24
CA GLY A 743 -4.67 -34.66 -38.60
C GLY A 743 -3.61 -33.54 -38.70
N ALA A 744 -3.85 -32.56 -39.57
CA ALA A 744 -2.97 -31.42 -39.76
C ALA A 744 -3.27 -30.23 -38.85
N VAL A 745 -4.25 -30.33 -37.94
CA VAL A 745 -4.65 -29.21 -37.07
C VAL A 745 -4.24 -29.50 -35.63
N ILE A 746 -3.49 -28.56 -35.04
CA ILE A 746 -3.20 -28.55 -33.61
C ILE A 746 -4.13 -27.54 -32.93
N THR A 747 -4.88 -27.99 -31.93
CA THR A 747 -5.75 -27.15 -31.11
C THR A 747 -5.05 -26.85 -29.79
N VAL A 748 -4.83 -25.55 -29.54
CA VAL A 748 -4.16 -25.04 -28.33
C VAL A 748 -5.20 -24.30 -27.48
N PRO A 749 -5.59 -24.84 -26.32
CA PRO A 749 -6.50 -24.14 -25.41
C PRO A 749 -5.78 -22.99 -24.71
N PHE A 750 -6.49 -21.88 -24.46
CA PHE A 750 -6.03 -20.78 -23.62
C PHE A 750 -7.05 -20.48 -22.51
N THR A 751 -6.55 -20.15 -21.34
CA THR A 751 -7.33 -19.47 -20.29
C THR A 751 -7.26 -17.97 -20.56
N SER A 752 -8.39 -17.33 -20.76
CA SER A 752 -8.50 -15.90 -21.06
C SER A 752 -9.78 -15.32 -20.46
N MET A 753 -9.77 -14.01 -20.15
CA MET A 753 -10.94 -13.34 -19.59
C MET A 753 -12.08 -13.19 -20.61
N THR A 754 -11.74 -12.93 -21.87
CA THR A 754 -12.69 -12.82 -22.99
C THR A 754 -12.25 -13.65 -24.19
N ALA A 755 -13.00 -13.65 -25.29
CA ALA A 755 -12.64 -14.40 -26.50
C ALA A 755 -11.27 -13.95 -27.05
N LEU A 756 -10.51 -14.89 -27.62
CA LEU A 756 -9.21 -14.59 -28.23
C LEU A 756 -9.37 -13.78 -29.51
N THR A 757 -8.41 -12.91 -29.77
CA THR A 757 -8.27 -12.16 -31.02
C THR A 757 -6.83 -12.27 -31.50
N LEU A 758 -6.65 -12.61 -32.78
CA LEU A 758 -5.35 -12.57 -33.43
C LEU A 758 -5.23 -11.25 -34.20
N ARG A 759 -4.46 -10.31 -33.67
CA ARG A 759 -4.40 -8.93 -34.18
C ARG A 759 -3.53 -8.80 -35.43
N ASP A 760 -2.50 -9.63 -35.53
CA ASP A 760 -1.60 -9.71 -36.69
C ASP A 760 -1.38 -11.19 -37.04
N PRO A 761 -2.14 -11.72 -38.00
CA PRO A 761 -1.98 -13.11 -38.44
C PRO A 761 -0.61 -13.42 -39.06
N ALA A 762 0.10 -12.42 -39.61
CA ALA A 762 1.41 -12.64 -40.20
C ALA A 762 2.50 -12.81 -39.13
N ASN A 763 2.37 -12.10 -38.00
CA ASN A 763 3.26 -12.20 -36.85
C ASN A 763 2.59 -12.92 -35.67
N HIS A 764 1.96 -14.06 -35.95
CA HIS A 764 1.14 -14.78 -34.98
C HIS A 764 1.91 -15.28 -33.74
N GLY A 765 3.23 -15.50 -33.84
CA GLY A 765 4.09 -15.86 -32.71
C GLY A 765 4.08 -17.33 -32.29
N PHE A 766 3.55 -18.23 -33.12
CA PHE A 766 3.49 -19.68 -32.82
C PHE A 766 4.58 -20.44 -33.55
N ALA A 767 5.18 -21.42 -32.88
CA ALA A 767 6.10 -22.38 -33.49
C ALA A 767 5.79 -23.79 -32.97
N VAL A 768 6.13 -24.82 -33.74
CA VAL A 768 5.97 -26.23 -33.37
C VAL A 768 7.33 -26.90 -33.46
N ASP A 769 7.87 -27.30 -32.32
CA ASP A 769 9.12 -28.04 -32.23
C ASP A 769 8.86 -29.55 -32.30
N GLY A 770 9.93 -30.33 -32.55
CA GLY A 770 9.88 -31.79 -32.54
C GLY A 770 9.28 -32.42 -33.80
N VAL A 771 8.98 -31.60 -34.82
CA VAL A 771 8.50 -32.09 -36.11
C VAL A 771 9.62 -32.81 -36.86
N THR A 772 9.39 -34.08 -37.19
CA THR A 772 10.37 -34.97 -37.85
C THR A 772 10.13 -35.16 -39.34
N ASN A 773 8.92 -34.89 -39.81
CA ASN A 773 8.50 -35.10 -41.21
C ASN A 773 8.47 -33.80 -42.05
N GLY A 774 9.05 -32.71 -41.54
CA GLY A 774 9.11 -31.43 -42.25
C GLY A 774 7.79 -30.66 -42.36
N ALA A 775 6.75 -31.03 -41.61
CA ALA A 775 5.52 -30.24 -41.55
C ALA A 775 5.81 -28.83 -40.99
N THR A 776 5.21 -27.81 -41.60
CA THR A 776 5.39 -26.40 -41.20
C THR A 776 4.06 -25.76 -40.87
N VAL A 777 4.06 -24.71 -40.05
CA VAL A 777 2.83 -23.93 -39.77
C VAL A 777 2.39 -23.23 -41.05
N SER A 778 1.17 -23.49 -41.49
CA SER A 778 0.57 -22.90 -42.70
C SER A 778 -0.35 -21.73 -42.39
N SER A 779 -1.12 -21.81 -41.30
CA SER A 779 -1.99 -20.73 -40.85
C SER A 779 -2.36 -20.88 -39.38
N VAL A 780 -2.66 -19.76 -38.72
CA VAL A 780 -3.15 -19.73 -37.35
C VAL A 780 -4.49 -19.00 -37.32
N ALA A 781 -5.47 -19.59 -36.65
CA ALA A 781 -6.81 -19.01 -36.45
C ALA A 781 -7.24 -19.11 -34.98
N VAL A 782 -8.22 -18.31 -34.59
CA VAL A 782 -8.83 -18.35 -33.25
C VAL A 782 -10.26 -18.85 -33.33
N ASN A 783 -10.67 -19.68 -32.37
CA ASN A 783 -12.04 -20.14 -32.20
C ASN A 783 -12.41 -20.09 -30.71
N GLY A 784 -13.09 -19.02 -30.30
CA GLY A 784 -13.40 -18.76 -28.90
C GLY A 784 -12.13 -18.59 -28.06
N LYS A 785 -11.86 -19.55 -27.17
CA LYS A 785 -10.66 -19.59 -26.32
C LYS A 785 -9.59 -20.58 -26.81
N ASN A 786 -9.76 -21.12 -28.01
CA ASN A 786 -8.81 -22.04 -28.63
C ASN A 786 -8.10 -21.35 -29.79
N VAL A 787 -6.83 -21.68 -29.97
CA VAL A 787 -6.06 -21.38 -31.18
C VAL A 787 -5.97 -22.64 -32.02
N LEU A 788 -6.23 -22.51 -33.31
CA LEU A 788 -6.14 -23.58 -34.30
C LEU A 788 -4.92 -23.31 -35.18
N ILE A 789 -3.89 -24.13 -35.03
CA ILE A 789 -2.68 -24.09 -35.84
C ILE A 789 -2.81 -25.14 -36.94
N THR A 790 -2.92 -24.70 -38.18
CA THR A 790 -2.98 -25.61 -39.34
C THR A 790 -1.56 -25.83 -39.86
N MET A 791 -1.14 -27.07 -39.95
CA MET A 791 0.15 -27.51 -40.47
C MET A 791 0.05 -27.89 -41.95
N SER A 792 1.15 -27.82 -42.68
CA SER A 792 1.22 -28.21 -44.11
C SER A 792 0.94 -29.70 -44.36
N ALA A 793 1.13 -30.53 -43.35
CA ALA A 793 0.79 -31.95 -43.29
C ALA A 793 0.59 -32.34 -41.81
N ALA A 794 0.03 -33.52 -41.54
CA ALA A 794 -0.05 -34.04 -40.17
C ALA A 794 1.36 -34.11 -39.55
N PRO A 795 1.66 -33.36 -38.48
CA PRO A 795 2.99 -33.31 -37.91
C PRO A 795 3.30 -34.63 -37.17
N ALA A 796 4.53 -35.13 -37.30
CA ALA A 796 5.00 -36.35 -36.65
C ALA A 796 6.18 -36.07 -35.71
N GLY A 797 6.23 -36.75 -34.57
CA GLY A 797 7.32 -36.64 -33.58
C GLY A 797 6.81 -36.31 -32.17
N ALA A 798 7.73 -36.00 -31.26
CA ALA A 798 7.41 -35.53 -29.92
C ALA A 798 7.20 -34.00 -29.95
N LEU A 799 5.97 -33.59 -30.22
CA LEU A 799 5.66 -32.21 -30.58
C LEU A 799 5.52 -31.31 -29.34
N THR A 800 6.01 -30.07 -29.47
CA THR A 800 5.77 -29.00 -28.48
C THR A 800 5.39 -27.73 -29.21
N VAL A 801 4.24 -27.16 -28.88
CA VAL A 801 3.85 -25.84 -29.35
C VAL A 801 4.49 -24.80 -28.45
N ARG A 802 5.04 -23.74 -29.04
CA ARG A 802 5.51 -22.53 -28.37
C ARG A 802 4.71 -21.33 -28.85
N TYR A 803 4.49 -20.37 -27.96
CA TYR A 803 3.97 -19.06 -28.27
C TYR A 803 4.88 -17.98 -27.68
N ALA A 804 5.33 -17.04 -28.51
CA ALA A 804 6.14 -15.89 -28.13
C ALA A 804 7.35 -16.22 -27.23
N TRP A 805 7.96 -17.39 -27.44
CA TRP A 805 9.09 -17.89 -26.67
C TRP A 805 10.01 -18.73 -27.55
N GLY A 806 11.33 -18.63 -27.35
CA GLY A 806 12.33 -19.46 -28.02
C GLY A 806 12.70 -19.01 -29.44
N GLU A 807 12.33 -17.80 -29.85
CA GLU A 807 12.75 -17.23 -31.13
C GLU A 807 14.18 -16.66 -31.04
N THR A 808 14.93 -16.70 -32.13
CA THR A 808 16.31 -16.19 -32.21
C THR A 808 16.53 -15.40 -33.48
N GLY A 809 17.55 -14.52 -33.48
CA GLY A 809 17.87 -13.61 -34.58
C GLY A 809 17.18 -12.25 -34.46
N ASP A 810 17.80 -11.23 -35.04
CA ASP A 810 17.24 -9.89 -35.17
C ASP A 810 16.51 -9.75 -36.51
N ARG A 811 15.26 -9.30 -36.48
CA ARG A 811 14.44 -9.05 -37.68
C ARG A 811 14.63 -7.65 -38.26
N GLY A 812 15.33 -6.76 -37.55
CA GLY A 812 15.56 -5.38 -37.96
C GLY A 812 14.32 -4.47 -37.87
N ASP A 813 13.24 -4.95 -37.25
CA ASP A 813 11.96 -4.25 -37.10
C ASP A 813 11.89 -3.40 -35.80
N GLY A 814 12.91 -3.51 -34.95
CA GLY A 814 13.00 -2.77 -33.68
C GLY A 814 12.24 -3.41 -32.52
N TYR A 815 11.85 -4.68 -32.60
CA TYR A 815 11.19 -5.42 -31.51
C TYR A 815 12.09 -6.59 -31.02
N PRO A 816 11.78 -7.28 -29.89
CA PRO A 816 12.58 -8.40 -29.34
C PRO A 816 12.81 -9.59 -30.30
N ALA A 817 13.42 -10.72 -29.94
CA ALA A 817 13.41 -11.89 -30.81
C ALA A 817 12.02 -12.55 -30.80
N ASN A 818 11.43 -12.68 -29.61
CA ASN A 818 10.10 -13.22 -29.43
C ASN A 818 9.02 -12.28 -29.99
N ARG A 819 8.01 -12.86 -30.67
CA ARG A 819 6.87 -12.14 -31.25
C ARG A 819 5.56 -12.82 -30.90
N GLY A 820 4.48 -12.05 -30.96
CA GLY A 820 3.13 -12.57 -30.84
C GLY A 820 2.10 -11.47 -31.03
N ALA A 821 0.92 -11.86 -31.48
CA ALA A 821 -0.18 -10.94 -31.73
C ALA A 821 -1.51 -11.44 -31.16
N LEU A 822 -1.46 -12.49 -30.32
CA LEU A 822 -2.63 -13.02 -29.66
C LEU A 822 -2.98 -12.13 -28.46
N THR A 823 -4.21 -11.64 -28.45
CA THR A 823 -4.81 -10.90 -27.32
C THR A 823 -6.12 -11.57 -26.96
N ASP A 824 -6.76 -11.12 -25.88
CA ASP A 824 -8.21 -11.28 -25.77
C ASP A 824 -8.94 -10.10 -26.45
N SER A 825 -10.26 -10.06 -26.34
CA SER A 825 -11.07 -9.01 -26.97
C SER A 825 -11.05 -7.68 -26.22
N TRP A 826 -10.46 -7.61 -25.02
CA TRP A 826 -10.37 -6.35 -24.27
C TRP A 826 -9.38 -5.40 -24.95
N SER A 827 -9.75 -4.12 -24.96
CA SER A 827 -8.90 -3.04 -25.42
C SER A 827 -9.30 -1.73 -24.76
N GLN A 828 -8.33 -0.84 -24.58
CA GLN A 828 -8.56 0.53 -24.11
C GLN A 828 -7.63 1.48 -24.85
N ALA A 829 -8.08 2.69 -25.18
CA ALA A 829 -7.15 3.74 -25.62
C ALA A 829 -6.17 4.08 -24.48
N SER A 830 -4.90 4.24 -24.81
CA SER A 830 -3.89 4.70 -23.85
C SER A 830 -4.16 6.15 -23.50
N ARG A 831 -4.12 6.46 -22.20
CA ARG A 831 -4.19 7.83 -21.68
C ARG A 831 -2.83 8.51 -21.71
N MET A 832 -1.77 7.72 -21.57
CA MET A 832 -0.40 8.23 -21.41
C MET A 832 0.33 8.39 -22.74
N VAL A 833 -0.05 7.63 -23.77
CA VAL A 833 0.55 7.69 -25.11
C VAL A 833 -0.57 7.90 -26.14
N PRO A 834 -0.84 9.15 -26.54
CA PRO A 834 -1.91 9.46 -27.48
C PRO A 834 -1.84 8.65 -28.79
N GLY A 835 -2.98 8.11 -29.20
CA GLY A 835 -3.09 7.30 -30.42
C GLY A 835 -2.74 5.82 -30.26
N ALA A 836 -2.17 5.40 -29.12
CA ALA A 836 -1.92 4.00 -28.83
C ALA A 836 -3.17 3.31 -28.25
N THR A 837 -3.28 1.99 -28.48
CA THR A 837 -4.32 1.14 -27.87
C THR A 837 -3.66 0.06 -27.02
N LEU A 838 -4.13 -0.09 -25.80
CA LEU A 838 -3.74 -1.12 -24.86
C LEU A 838 -4.55 -2.39 -25.09
N TYR A 839 -3.89 -3.53 -24.98
CA TYR A 839 -4.51 -4.86 -25.07
C TYR A 839 -3.96 -5.76 -23.97
N ARG A 840 -4.73 -6.78 -23.60
CA ARG A 840 -4.22 -7.90 -22.79
C ARG A 840 -3.60 -8.93 -23.71
N TYR A 841 -2.29 -8.81 -23.91
CA TYR A 841 -1.51 -9.73 -24.71
C TYR A 841 -1.37 -11.10 -24.03
N ALA A 842 -1.39 -12.15 -24.85
CA ALA A 842 -1.18 -13.51 -24.37
C ALA A 842 0.23 -13.68 -23.82
N ARG A 843 0.39 -14.44 -22.74
CA ARG A 843 1.70 -14.69 -22.12
C ARG A 843 2.50 -15.69 -22.94
N ALA A 844 3.81 -15.48 -22.99
CA ALA A 844 4.72 -16.42 -23.62
C ALA A 844 4.65 -17.78 -22.90
N GLY A 845 4.63 -18.87 -23.66
CA GLY A 845 4.34 -20.20 -23.13
C GLY A 845 4.73 -21.32 -24.07
N ARG A 846 4.73 -22.55 -23.54
CA ARG A 846 4.91 -23.78 -24.32
C ARG A 846 4.05 -24.90 -23.75
N ALA A 847 3.57 -25.77 -24.62
CA ALA A 847 2.77 -26.93 -24.23
C ALA A 847 3.11 -28.15 -25.12
N PRO A 848 3.25 -29.35 -24.54
CA PRO A 848 3.33 -30.58 -25.33
C PRO A 848 2.02 -30.81 -26.10
N VAL A 849 2.12 -31.45 -27.27
CA VAL A 849 0.97 -31.88 -28.05
C VAL A 849 0.73 -33.37 -27.84
N ILE A 850 -0.52 -33.74 -27.53
CA ILE A 850 -0.96 -35.11 -27.29
C ILE A 850 -1.82 -35.61 -28.44
#